data_AF-A0A2S6M8A9-F1
#
_entry.id   AF-A0A2S6M8A9-F1
#
_cell.length_a   1.000
_cell.length_b   1.000
_cell.length_c   1.000
_cell.angle_alpha   90.00
_cell.angle_beta   90.00
_cell.angle_gamma   90.00
#
_symmetry.space_group_name_H-M   'P 1'
#
loop_
_entity.id
_entity.type
_entity.pdbx_description
1 polymer ?
#
loop_
_entity_poly.entity_id
_entity_poly.type
_entity_poly.pdbx_seq_one_letter_code
_entity_poly.pdbx_strand_id
1 'polypeptide(L)'
;METVLSLARGTAFASTAAFGGFCWGLALWREGLESGTRSRFTTIASIAASVGLVLGLLYLTVRIGAVLGKPVLAVSSSDVLFIILDTRFGRAQVAALGFVLVGVASLQLLHKPGLAASFSGLSLLVGLFSSHSAAGGTIADLAINMIHVAAAALWFGGLSTLVVAMARDAAERPESKSRLLSGFSTVALPLMLLLVATGVALAIENVGTWPGLVATEYGWLLTGKFACIGTVLFCATFIRQRLLTLLKTEGATQPLAMVLKIELTFAFLVTLLAGCLSQAIPSRHVEIVWPLSLRLDPVIAWRTVPGSNVLAIGGCIALLVGSIAAFELGRMGRWRWATVAAVAGLGVAGAVALPGLSVPAYPSTYSKVPVPYDAEAIAQGQDVFAANCVACHGLRGRGDGPLAKDLKPPAADLTAPHTRDHTMGDMYWWVSHGFPSSAMPGFAESLSELDRWRVVEYVMALSLGYEARILGPEISAGQPWLHAIDFPTCRGVDPREKLKDRSDGRSKLVLIFRDGIRTQRLDQLTQHARAIEQAGGMIVAVMPSPSEEFPSPSESGNPCIVFDIDHRIAAAWNLYRRTMANPGFDDNDSPPAIIEFLIDRFGFVRARWRSDETERLASHSQLVDAITQLQVEPEINKRGVHDH
;
A
#
# COMPACT_ATOMS: atom_id res chain seq x y z
N MET A 1 4.89 1.90 -26.67
CA MET A 1 6.02 0.96 -26.68
C MET A 1 5.99 0.03 -25.47
N GLU A 2 5.90 0.58 -24.24
CA GLU A 2 5.72 -0.17 -22.98
C GLU A 2 4.63 -1.25 -23.03
N THR A 3 3.42 -0.92 -23.51
CA THR A 3 2.30 -1.90 -23.61
C THR A 3 2.63 -3.10 -24.49
N VAL A 4 3.28 -2.87 -25.63
CA VAL A 4 3.67 -3.94 -26.57
C VAL A 4 4.72 -4.85 -25.94
N LEU A 5 5.65 -4.29 -25.16
CA LEU A 5 6.67 -5.04 -24.43
C LEU A 5 6.07 -5.90 -23.32
N SER A 6 5.13 -5.34 -22.57
CA SER A 6 4.41 -6.06 -21.52
C SER A 6 3.60 -7.23 -22.10
N LEU A 7 2.94 -7.03 -23.25
CA LEU A 7 2.24 -8.10 -23.96
C LEU A 7 3.19 -9.18 -24.50
N ALA A 8 4.33 -8.79 -25.08
CA ALA A 8 5.34 -9.74 -25.57
C ALA A 8 5.89 -10.61 -24.44
N ARG A 9 6.22 -10.01 -23.28
CA ARG A 9 6.69 -10.74 -22.10
C ARG A 9 5.62 -11.66 -21.53
N GLY A 10 4.38 -11.17 -21.35
CA GLY A 10 3.29 -11.99 -20.83
C GLY A 10 2.96 -13.17 -21.75
N THR A 11 3.03 -12.97 -23.06
CA THR A 11 2.87 -14.06 -24.04
C THR A 11 4.05 -15.03 -23.97
N ALA A 12 5.30 -14.57 -23.88
CA ALA A 12 6.46 -15.44 -23.74
C ALA A 12 6.40 -16.31 -22.47
N PHE A 13 5.92 -15.73 -21.36
CA PHE A 13 5.66 -16.45 -20.12
C PHE A 13 4.59 -17.53 -20.30
N ALA A 14 3.42 -17.17 -20.85
CA ALA A 14 2.33 -18.10 -21.09
C ALA A 14 2.75 -19.25 -22.03
N SER A 15 3.48 -18.94 -23.10
CA SER A 15 4.00 -19.91 -24.06
C SER A 15 5.01 -20.87 -23.42
N THR A 16 5.90 -20.37 -22.57
CA THR A 16 6.84 -21.22 -21.82
C THR A 16 6.10 -22.12 -20.82
N ALA A 17 5.11 -21.59 -20.09
CA ALA A 17 4.28 -22.39 -19.18
C ALA A 17 3.49 -23.49 -19.92
N ALA A 18 2.91 -23.16 -21.08
CA ALA A 18 2.24 -24.13 -21.95
C ALA A 18 3.19 -25.21 -22.44
N PHE A 19 4.40 -24.85 -22.90
CA PHE A 19 5.44 -25.80 -23.30
C PHE A 19 5.75 -26.82 -22.20
N GLY A 20 6.00 -26.34 -20.98
CA GLY A 20 6.22 -27.19 -19.80
C GLY A 20 5.02 -28.10 -19.51
N GLY A 21 3.81 -27.56 -19.62
CA GLY A 21 2.56 -28.30 -19.46
C GLY A 21 2.36 -29.45 -20.43
N PHE A 22 2.59 -29.21 -21.73
CA PHE A 22 2.49 -30.24 -22.76
C PHE A 22 3.56 -31.32 -22.57
N CYS A 23 4.78 -30.93 -22.22
CA CYS A 23 5.87 -31.85 -21.90
C CYS A 23 5.54 -32.71 -20.66
N TRP A 24 4.95 -32.10 -19.62
CA TRP A 24 4.51 -32.81 -18.43
C TRP A 24 3.39 -33.82 -18.73
N GLY A 25 2.40 -33.42 -19.53
CA GLY A 25 1.32 -34.31 -19.98
C GLY A 25 1.84 -35.50 -20.80
N LEU A 26 2.80 -35.25 -21.70
CA LEU A 26 3.49 -36.30 -22.46
C LEU A 26 4.26 -37.28 -21.55
N ALA A 27 4.81 -36.80 -20.44
CA ALA A 27 5.52 -37.64 -19.47
C ALA A 27 4.57 -38.51 -18.64
N LEU A 28 3.44 -37.95 -18.19
CA LEU A 28 2.46 -38.65 -17.35
C LEU A 28 1.58 -39.64 -18.13
N TRP A 29 1.21 -39.34 -19.37
CA TRP A 29 0.32 -40.19 -20.18
C TRP A 29 1.05 -41.08 -21.19
N ARG A 30 2.31 -41.40 -20.88
CA ARG A 30 3.20 -42.17 -21.76
C ARG A 30 2.64 -43.55 -22.15
N GLU A 31 1.83 -44.16 -21.30
CA GLU A 31 1.34 -45.56 -21.48
C GLU A 31 -0.02 -45.68 -22.18
N GLY A 32 -0.64 -44.59 -22.64
CA GLY A 32 -2.00 -44.64 -23.25
C GLY A 32 -2.23 -43.78 -24.49
N LEU A 33 -1.20 -43.10 -25.00
CA LEU A 33 -1.32 -42.20 -26.15
C LEU A 33 -0.92 -42.89 -27.46
N GLU A 34 -1.88 -43.04 -28.37
CA GLU A 34 -1.62 -43.43 -29.76
C GLU A 34 -0.56 -42.53 -30.42
N SER A 35 0.25 -43.10 -31.32
CA SER A 35 1.39 -42.45 -31.99
C SER A 35 1.04 -41.10 -32.62
N GLY A 36 -0.12 -41.00 -33.28
CA GLY A 36 -0.58 -39.76 -33.91
C GLY A 36 -0.86 -38.62 -32.94
N THR A 37 -1.26 -38.92 -31.70
CA THR A 37 -1.50 -37.89 -30.68
C THR A 37 -0.22 -37.46 -29.99
N ARG A 38 0.71 -38.39 -29.78
CA ARG A 38 2.05 -38.05 -29.30
C ARG A 38 2.73 -37.05 -30.24
N SER A 39 2.63 -37.25 -31.55
CA SER A 39 3.14 -36.32 -32.56
C SER A 39 2.46 -34.93 -32.55
N ARG A 40 1.14 -34.87 -32.33
CA ARG A 40 0.43 -33.58 -32.20
C ARG A 40 0.88 -32.82 -30.96
N PHE A 41 1.00 -33.49 -29.82
CA PHE A 41 1.43 -32.88 -28.56
C PHE A 41 2.87 -32.35 -28.67
N THR A 42 3.79 -33.11 -29.26
CA THR A 42 5.17 -32.64 -29.47
C THR A 42 5.22 -31.45 -30.42
N THR A 43 4.37 -31.43 -31.46
CA THR A 43 4.26 -30.30 -32.40
C THR A 43 3.76 -29.04 -31.70
N ILE A 44 2.66 -29.14 -30.94
CA ILE A 44 2.09 -28.00 -30.22
C ILE A 44 3.07 -27.49 -29.15
N ALA A 45 3.72 -28.39 -28.40
CA ALA A 45 4.76 -28.03 -27.45
C ALA A 45 5.90 -27.25 -28.12
N SER A 46 6.35 -27.69 -29.29
CA SER A 46 7.43 -27.04 -30.03
C SER A 46 7.03 -25.66 -30.54
N ILE A 47 5.79 -25.50 -31.05
CA ILE A 47 5.25 -24.20 -31.43
C ILE A 47 5.22 -23.26 -30.22
N ALA A 48 4.74 -23.73 -29.06
CA ALA A 48 4.72 -22.94 -27.84
C ALA A 48 6.14 -22.50 -27.42
N ALA A 49 7.12 -23.40 -27.45
CA ALA A 49 8.51 -23.06 -27.16
C ALA A 49 9.10 -22.04 -28.16
N SER A 50 8.84 -22.20 -29.45
CA SER A 50 9.28 -21.26 -30.49
C SER A 50 8.69 -19.87 -30.30
N VAL A 51 7.38 -19.77 -30.00
CA VAL A 51 6.73 -18.49 -29.69
C VAL A 51 7.37 -17.86 -28.45
N GLY A 52 7.59 -18.65 -27.39
CA GLY A 52 8.26 -18.20 -26.17
C GLY A 52 9.67 -17.65 -26.41
N LEU A 53 10.47 -18.35 -27.21
CA LEU A 53 11.83 -17.94 -27.57
C LEU A 53 11.85 -16.66 -28.41
N VAL A 54 11.03 -16.58 -29.46
CA VAL A 54 10.97 -15.42 -30.36
C VAL A 54 10.54 -14.17 -29.60
N LEU A 55 9.46 -14.26 -28.82
CA LEU A 55 8.95 -13.13 -28.04
C LEU A 55 9.88 -12.77 -26.88
N GLY A 56 10.52 -13.75 -26.24
CA GLY A 56 11.51 -13.51 -25.20
C GLY A 56 12.78 -12.82 -25.71
N LEU A 57 13.24 -13.18 -26.92
CA LEU A 57 14.36 -12.52 -27.59
C LEU A 57 14.01 -11.10 -28.03
N LEU A 58 12.80 -10.92 -28.59
CA LEU A 58 12.28 -9.60 -28.96
C LEU A 58 12.21 -8.69 -27.71
N TYR A 59 11.66 -9.21 -26.62
CA TYR A 59 11.58 -8.50 -25.35
C TYR A 59 12.97 -8.08 -24.84
N LEU A 60 13.93 -9.01 -24.80
CA LEU A 60 15.31 -8.72 -24.38
C LEU A 60 15.93 -7.60 -25.23
N THR A 61 15.80 -7.70 -26.55
CA THR A 61 16.38 -6.74 -27.50
C THR A 61 15.82 -5.33 -27.29
N VAL A 62 14.50 -5.20 -27.16
CA VAL A 62 13.87 -3.88 -26.98
C VAL A 62 14.15 -3.32 -25.57
N ARG A 63 14.19 -4.16 -24.53
CA ARG A 63 14.49 -3.70 -23.17
C ARG A 63 15.94 -3.25 -23.01
N ILE A 64 16.90 -3.84 -23.71
CA ILE A 64 18.28 -3.35 -23.75
C ILE A 64 18.32 -1.88 -24.21
N GLY A 65 17.62 -1.56 -25.31
CA GLY A 65 17.52 -0.18 -25.79
C GLY A 65 16.88 0.75 -24.75
N ALA A 66 15.78 0.32 -24.12
CA ALA A 66 15.08 1.09 -23.10
C ALA A 66 15.94 1.39 -21.86
N VAL A 67 16.70 0.41 -21.37
CA VAL A 67 17.61 0.58 -20.21
C VAL A 67 18.74 1.57 -20.53
N LEU A 68 19.21 1.59 -21.78
CA LEU A 68 20.29 2.48 -22.23
C LEU A 68 19.79 3.86 -22.70
N GLY A 69 18.48 4.09 -22.76
CA GLY A 69 17.89 5.30 -23.32
C GLY A 69 18.17 5.48 -24.82
N LYS A 70 18.45 4.40 -25.55
CA LYS A 70 18.80 4.41 -26.98
C LYS A 70 17.70 3.74 -27.80
N PRO A 71 17.40 4.22 -29.03
CA PRO A 71 16.57 3.46 -29.95
C PRO A 71 17.27 2.13 -30.29
N VAL A 72 16.48 1.07 -30.51
CA VAL A 72 17.00 -0.29 -30.71
C VAL A 72 18.05 -0.37 -31.82
N LEU A 73 17.89 0.40 -32.89
CA LEU A 73 18.83 0.44 -34.02
C LEU A 73 20.17 1.11 -33.69
N ALA A 74 20.25 1.87 -32.59
CA ALA A 74 21.47 2.54 -32.13
C ALA A 74 22.22 1.76 -31.02
N VAL A 75 21.71 0.58 -30.64
CA VAL A 75 22.35 -0.29 -29.66
C VAL A 75 23.54 -1.00 -30.30
N SER A 76 24.75 -0.84 -29.73
CA SER A 76 25.96 -1.50 -30.23
C SER A 76 26.14 -2.92 -29.68
N SER A 77 27.08 -3.69 -30.24
CA SER A 77 27.42 -5.02 -29.70
C SER A 77 28.01 -4.97 -28.30
N SER A 78 28.77 -3.92 -27.96
CA SER A 78 29.32 -3.72 -26.62
C SER A 78 28.22 -3.40 -25.60
N ASP A 79 27.21 -2.63 -26.01
CA ASP A 79 26.04 -2.30 -25.18
C ASP A 79 25.26 -3.57 -24.80
N VAL A 80 25.04 -4.46 -25.77
CA VAL A 80 24.39 -5.76 -25.55
C VAL A 80 25.22 -6.61 -24.59
N LEU A 81 26.54 -6.67 -24.78
CA LEU A 81 27.43 -7.48 -23.95
C LEU A 81 27.44 -7.00 -22.51
N PHE A 82 27.51 -5.68 -22.28
CA PHE A 82 27.41 -5.06 -20.98
C PHE A 82 26.10 -5.43 -20.27
N ILE A 83 24.95 -5.28 -20.94
CA ILE A 83 23.67 -5.64 -20.33
C ILE A 83 23.61 -7.13 -20.00
N ILE A 84 24.02 -8.01 -20.92
CA ILE A 84 23.92 -9.47 -20.73
C ILE A 84 24.84 -9.97 -19.62
N LEU A 85 26.08 -9.47 -19.52
CA LEU A 85 27.08 -9.98 -18.59
C LEU A 85 27.07 -9.26 -17.24
N ASP A 86 26.95 -7.93 -17.24
CA ASP A 86 27.16 -7.12 -16.05
C ASP A 86 25.87 -6.83 -15.28
N THR A 87 24.70 -6.96 -15.92
CA THR A 87 23.42 -6.76 -15.23
C THR A 87 22.82 -8.08 -14.73
N ARG A 88 22.15 -8.04 -13.58
CA ARG A 88 21.35 -9.18 -13.09
C ARG A 88 20.21 -9.51 -14.05
N PHE A 89 19.57 -8.47 -14.61
CA PHE A 89 18.49 -8.59 -15.58
C PHE A 89 18.92 -9.39 -16.82
N GLY A 90 20.03 -9.00 -17.46
CA GLY A 90 20.53 -9.64 -18.67
C GLY A 90 20.93 -11.10 -18.45
N ARG A 91 21.66 -11.38 -17.36
CA ARG A 91 22.03 -12.77 -17.00
C ARG A 91 20.81 -13.66 -16.76
N ALA A 92 19.82 -13.17 -16.01
CA ALA A 92 18.59 -13.92 -15.75
C ALA A 92 17.81 -14.20 -17.05
N GLN A 93 17.67 -13.21 -17.94
CA GLN A 93 16.92 -13.36 -19.18
C GLN A 93 17.61 -14.32 -20.16
N VAL A 94 18.94 -14.24 -20.30
CA VAL A 94 19.71 -15.16 -21.14
C VAL A 94 19.68 -16.58 -20.60
N ALA A 95 19.84 -16.75 -19.28
CA ALA A 95 19.71 -18.07 -18.66
C ALA A 95 18.31 -18.66 -18.85
N ALA A 96 17.24 -17.86 -18.69
CA ALA A 96 15.87 -18.30 -18.92
C ALA A 96 15.65 -18.77 -20.37
N LEU A 97 16.13 -18.03 -21.38
CA LEU A 97 16.07 -18.44 -22.79
C LEU A 97 16.89 -19.71 -23.05
N GLY A 98 18.07 -19.81 -22.45
CA GLY A 98 18.93 -21.00 -22.52
C GLY A 98 18.22 -22.26 -22.01
N PHE A 99 17.50 -22.17 -20.88
CA PHE A 99 16.73 -23.30 -20.38
C PHE A 99 15.58 -23.71 -21.31
N VAL A 100 14.91 -22.77 -22.00
CA VAL A 100 13.91 -23.15 -23.02
C VAL A 100 14.57 -23.92 -24.16
N LEU A 101 15.73 -23.47 -24.65
CA LEU A 101 16.47 -24.17 -25.71
C LEU A 101 16.88 -25.58 -25.30
N VAL A 102 17.41 -25.75 -24.08
CA VAL A 102 17.76 -27.07 -23.55
C VAL A 102 16.51 -27.94 -23.37
N GLY A 103 15.38 -27.34 -22.97
CA GLY A 103 14.10 -28.03 -22.90
C GLY A 103 13.64 -28.54 -24.27
N VAL A 104 13.72 -27.71 -25.31
CA VAL A 104 13.39 -28.10 -26.70
C VAL A 104 14.30 -29.22 -27.18
N ALA A 105 15.62 -29.11 -26.96
CA ALA A 105 16.58 -30.16 -27.31
C ALA A 105 16.28 -31.49 -26.57
N SER A 106 15.88 -31.40 -25.30
CA SER A 106 15.49 -32.55 -24.48
C SER A 106 14.25 -33.25 -25.03
N LEU A 107 13.29 -32.49 -25.56
CA LEU A 107 12.09 -33.03 -26.18
C LEU A 107 12.38 -33.64 -27.55
N GLN A 108 13.11 -32.93 -28.40
CA GLN A 108 13.30 -33.26 -29.82
C GLN A 108 14.43 -34.27 -30.07
N LEU A 109 15.56 -34.12 -29.38
CA LEU A 109 16.74 -34.96 -29.59
C LEU A 109 16.74 -36.16 -28.63
N LEU A 110 16.51 -35.90 -27.34
CA LEU A 110 16.59 -36.93 -26.31
C LEU A 110 15.28 -37.70 -26.10
N HIS A 111 14.16 -37.21 -26.67
CA HIS A 111 12.83 -37.80 -26.49
C HIS A 111 12.44 -37.96 -25.00
N LYS A 112 12.93 -37.06 -24.14
CA LYS A 112 12.70 -37.05 -22.68
C LYS A 112 11.78 -35.90 -22.29
N PRO A 113 10.44 -36.05 -22.41
CA PRO A 113 9.48 -34.98 -22.14
C PRO A 113 9.49 -34.52 -20.67
N GLY A 114 9.78 -35.42 -19.72
CA GLY A 114 9.93 -35.04 -18.31
C GLY A 114 11.09 -34.05 -18.08
N LEU A 115 12.23 -34.29 -18.72
CA LEU A 115 13.41 -33.40 -18.67
C LEU A 115 13.09 -32.03 -19.30
N ALA A 116 12.37 -32.04 -20.43
CA ALA A 116 11.91 -30.81 -21.10
C ALA A 116 10.99 -29.97 -20.20
N ALA A 117 10.06 -30.62 -19.47
CA ALA A 117 9.19 -29.95 -18.51
C ALA A 117 9.98 -29.31 -17.35
N SER A 118 10.99 -30.00 -16.82
CA SER A 118 11.85 -29.46 -15.76
C SER A 118 12.61 -28.21 -16.19
N PHE A 119 13.19 -28.22 -17.40
CA PHE A 119 13.89 -27.05 -17.93
C PHE A 119 12.95 -25.88 -18.23
N SER A 120 11.72 -26.17 -18.66
CA SER A 120 10.68 -25.14 -18.79
C SER A 120 10.35 -24.49 -17.44
N GLY A 121 10.21 -25.29 -16.37
CA GLY A 121 10.01 -24.77 -15.01
C GLY A 121 11.19 -23.91 -14.54
N LEU A 122 12.42 -24.37 -14.79
CA LEU A 122 13.63 -23.66 -14.43
C LEU A 122 13.76 -22.31 -15.17
N SER A 123 13.36 -22.27 -16.44
CA SER A 123 13.28 -21.03 -17.23
C SER A 123 12.36 -19.99 -16.55
N LEU A 124 11.16 -20.40 -16.13
CA LEU A 124 10.20 -19.50 -15.47
C LEU A 124 10.71 -19.01 -14.12
N LEU A 125 11.33 -19.88 -13.33
CA LEU A 125 11.88 -19.54 -12.01
C LEU A 125 13.07 -18.58 -12.13
N VAL A 126 13.99 -18.83 -13.06
CA VAL A 126 15.14 -17.95 -13.29
C VAL A 126 14.71 -16.60 -13.87
N GLY A 127 13.64 -16.58 -14.67
CA GLY A 127 13.00 -15.34 -15.12
C GLY A 127 12.56 -14.42 -13.98
N LEU A 128 12.29 -14.91 -12.77
CA LEU A 128 11.85 -14.10 -11.63
C LEU A 128 12.94 -13.18 -11.08
N PHE A 129 14.21 -13.49 -11.32
CA PHE A 129 15.31 -12.58 -10.97
C PHE A 129 15.33 -11.29 -11.79
N SER A 130 14.50 -11.21 -12.84
CA SER A 130 14.24 -9.99 -13.60
C SER A 130 12.97 -9.24 -13.17
N SER A 131 12.32 -9.65 -12.08
CA SER A 131 11.05 -9.06 -11.58
C SER A 131 11.25 -8.15 -10.37
N HIS A 132 10.24 -7.33 -10.07
CA HIS A 132 10.24 -6.42 -8.91
C HIS A 132 10.47 -7.13 -7.56
N SER A 133 9.98 -8.38 -7.42
CA SER A 133 10.22 -9.18 -6.21
C SER A 133 11.70 -9.48 -5.95
N ALA A 134 12.54 -9.47 -6.98
CA ALA A 134 13.98 -9.68 -6.84
C ALA A 134 14.78 -8.37 -6.69
N ALA A 135 14.18 -7.23 -7.03
CA ALA A 135 14.84 -5.93 -7.02
C ALA A 135 14.70 -5.20 -5.67
N GLY A 136 13.56 -5.35 -4.99
CA GLY A 136 13.27 -4.62 -3.74
C GLY A 136 12.55 -5.42 -2.65
N GLY A 137 12.25 -6.70 -2.87
CA GLY A 137 11.57 -7.56 -1.89
C GLY A 137 12.51 -8.29 -0.94
N THR A 138 11.95 -8.84 0.12
CA THR A 138 12.66 -9.77 1.01
C THR A 138 12.89 -11.12 0.33
N ILE A 139 13.76 -11.96 0.90
CA ILE A 139 13.96 -13.35 0.44
C ILE A 139 12.63 -14.13 0.52
N ALA A 140 11.78 -13.81 1.51
CA ALA A 140 10.46 -14.42 1.65
C ALA A 140 9.54 -14.04 0.48
N ASP A 141 9.53 -12.77 0.05
CA ASP A 141 8.71 -12.32 -1.08
C ASP A 141 9.12 -13.00 -2.39
N LEU A 142 10.43 -13.16 -2.60
CA LEU A 142 10.96 -13.91 -3.74
C LEU A 142 10.53 -15.38 -3.68
N ALA A 143 10.61 -16.02 -2.51
CA ALA A 143 10.19 -17.41 -2.33
C ALA A 143 8.68 -17.60 -2.57
N ILE A 144 7.85 -16.71 -2.04
CA ILE A 144 6.39 -16.72 -2.28
C ILE A 144 6.10 -16.57 -3.78
N ASN A 145 6.80 -15.67 -4.47
CA ASN A 145 6.62 -15.48 -5.92
C ASN A 145 7.09 -16.72 -6.72
N MET A 146 8.20 -17.36 -6.32
CA MET A 146 8.65 -18.63 -6.93
C MET A 146 7.59 -19.73 -6.78
N ILE A 147 7.00 -19.87 -5.60
CA ILE A 147 5.92 -20.83 -5.35
C ILE A 147 4.69 -20.47 -6.20
N HIS A 148 4.31 -19.20 -6.25
CA HIS A 148 3.18 -18.72 -7.06
C HIS A 148 3.35 -19.06 -8.54
N VAL A 149 4.51 -18.76 -9.11
CA VAL A 149 4.81 -19.00 -10.53
C VAL A 149 4.92 -20.48 -10.85
N ALA A 150 5.51 -21.29 -9.97
CA ALA A 150 5.56 -22.74 -10.14
C ALA A 150 4.14 -23.34 -10.14
N ALA A 151 3.30 -22.95 -9.17
CA ALA A 151 1.91 -23.39 -9.11
C ALA A 151 1.12 -22.95 -10.35
N ALA A 152 1.34 -21.72 -10.83
CA ALA A 152 0.66 -21.18 -12.01
C ALA A 152 1.06 -21.94 -13.27
N ALA A 153 2.35 -22.25 -13.43
CA ALA A 153 2.88 -23.01 -14.56
C ALA A 153 2.32 -24.44 -14.59
N LEU A 154 2.30 -25.12 -13.44
CA LEU A 154 1.73 -26.47 -13.32
C LEU A 154 0.22 -26.48 -13.62
N TRP A 155 -0.52 -25.51 -13.07
CA TRP A 155 -1.96 -25.41 -13.29
C TRP A 155 -2.31 -25.05 -14.74
N PHE A 156 -1.74 -23.98 -15.29
CA PHE A 156 -2.01 -23.52 -16.66
C PHE A 156 -1.52 -24.55 -17.70
N GLY A 157 -0.35 -25.12 -17.45
CA GLY A 157 0.21 -26.18 -18.27
C GLY A 157 -0.67 -27.44 -18.27
N GLY A 158 -1.14 -27.88 -17.11
CA GLY A 158 -2.05 -29.02 -16.99
C GLY A 158 -3.41 -28.78 -17.66
N LEU A 159 -3.98 -27.58 -17.53
CA LEU A 159 -5.22 -27.19 -18.19
C LEU A 159 -5.08 -27.21 -19.72
N SER A 160 -3.99 -26.63 -20.24
CA SER A 160 -3.70 -26.61 -21.70
C SER A 160 -3.65 -28.03 -22.27
N THR A 161 -2.98 -28.91 -21.55
CA THR A 161 -2.85 -30.32 -21.91
C THR A 161 -4.20 -31.05 -21.84
N LEU A 162 -5.02 -30.78 -20.81
CA LEU A 162 -6.37 -31.32 -20.68
C LEU A 162 -7.27 -30.91 -21.85
N VAL A 163 -7.27 -29.63 -22.24
CA VAL A 163 -8.12 -29.14 -23.36
C VAL A 163 -7.78 -29.84 -24.68
N VAL A 164 -6.49 -30.01 -24.99
CA VAL A 164 -6.06 -30.73 -26.20
C VAL A 164 -6.41 -32.22 -26.11
N ALA A 165 -6.26 -32.84 -24.94
CA ALA A 165 -6.67 -34.22 -24.73
C ALA A 165 -8.19 -34.40 -24.90
N MET A 166 -9.01 -33.45 -24.42
CA MET A 166 -10.47 -33.50 -24.52
C MET A 166 -11.00 -33.21 -25.92
N ALA A 167 -10.27 -32.43 -26.72
CA ALA A 167 -10.60 -32.13 -28.12
C ALA A 167 -10.48 -33.34 -29.07
N ARG A 168 -10.05 -34.51 -28.57
CA ARG A 168 -10.05 -35.78 -29.32
C ARG A 168 -11.46 -36.26 -29.69
N ASP A 169 -11.49 -37.06 -30.75
CA ASP A 169 -12.66 -37.55 -31.48
C ASP A 169 -13.78 -38.14 -30.61
N ALA A 170 -15.01 -38.10 -31.14
CA ALA A 170 -16.23 -38.58 -30.47
C ALA A 170 -16.23 -40.10 -30.18
N ALA A 171 -15.24 -40.84 -30.68
CA ALA A 171 -15.09 -42.29 -30.55
C ALA A 171 -14.44 -42.76 -29.23
N GLU A 172 -13.84 -41.86 -28.43
CA GLU A 172 -13.30 -42.24 -27.12
C GLU A 172 -14.42 -42.42 -26.08
N ARG A 173 -14.37 -43.54 -25.34
CA ARG A 173 -15.38 -43.88 -24.32
C ARG A 173 -15.50 -42.75 -23.27
N PRO A 174 -16.73 -42.32 -22.90
CA PRO A 174 -16.98 -41.27 -21.90
C PRO A 174 -16.23 -41.47 -20.57
N GLU A 175 -15.97 -42.74 -20.19
CA GLU A 175 -15.23 -43.11 -18.98
C GLU A 175 -13.78 -42.62 -18.97
N SER A 176 -13.08 -42.66 -20.10
CA SER A 176 -11.68 -42.21 -20.20
C SER A 176 -11.59 -40.69 -19.99
N LYS A 177 -12.49 -39.95 -20.65
CA LYS A 177 -12.64 -38.50 -20.50
C LYS A 177 -13.01 -38.11 -19.05
N SER A 178 -13.88 -38.88 -18.40
CA SER A 178 -14.22 -38.66 -16.98
C SER A 178 -13.04 -38.91 -16.04
N ARG A 179 -12.21 -39.95 -16.25
CA ARG A 179 -11.05 -40.24 -15.40
C ARG A 179 -9.99 -39.13 -15.48
N LEU A 180 -9.68 -38.69 -16.70
CA LEU A 180 -8.74 -37.59 -16.95
C LEU A 180 -9.19 -36.29 -16.25
N LEU A 181 -10.46 -35.94 -16.39
CA LEU A 181 -11.03 -34.74 -15.77
C LEU A 181 -11.05 -34.83 -14.24
N SER A 182 -11.39 -35.99 -13.66
CA SER A 182 -11.33 -36.19 -12.20
C SER A 182 -9.90 -36.14 -11.65
N GLY A 183 -8.92 -36.71 -12.37
CA GLY A 183 -7.51 -36.72 -11.96
C GLY A 183 -6.87 -35.34 -12.04
N PHE A 184 -7.23 -34.52 -13.03
CA PHE A 184 -6.80 -33.13 -13.05
C PHE A 184 -7.46 -32.33 -11.91
N SER A 185 -8.76 -32.55 -11.65
CA SER A 185 -9.49 -31.81 -10.61
C SER A 185 -8.97 -32.05 -9.19
N THR A 186 -8.43 -33.23 -8.85
CA THR A 186 -7.87 -33.51 -7.52
C THR A 186 -6.57 -32.76 -7.26
N VAL A 187 -5.77 -32.52 -8.31
CA VAL A 187 -4.51 -31.76 -8.24
C VAL A 187 -4.76 -30.25 -8.40
N ALA A 188 -5.72 -29.88 -9.25
CA ALA A 188 -6.02 -28.48 -9.55
C ALA A 188 -6.55 -27.70 -8.34
N LEU A 189 -7.33 -28.33 -7.45
CA LEU A 189 -7.91 -27.62 -6.30
C LEU A 189 -6.85 -27.20 -5.25
N PRO A 190 -5.95 -28.09 -4.75
CA PRO A 190 -4.84 -27.67 -3.90
C PRO A 190 -3.92 -26.64 -4.56
N LEU A 191 -3.61 -26.80 -5.86
CA LEU A 191 -2.81 -25.83 -6.60
C LEU A 191 -3.50 -24.46 -6.69
N MET A 192 -4.82 -24.43 -6.91
CA MET A 192 -5.59 -23.19 -6.97
C MET A 192 -5.65 -22.51 -5.60
N LEU A 193 -5.84 -23.27 -4.51
CA LEU A 193 -5.79 -22.71 -3.15
C LEU A 193 -4.41 -22.11 -2.85
N LEU A 194 -3.33 -22.79 -3.23
CA LEU A 194 -1.97 -22.28 -3.10
C LEU A 194 -1.76 -21.00 -3.94
N LEU A 195 -2.29 -20.96 -5.16
CA LEU A 195 -2.25 -19.78 -6.04
C LEU A 195 -2.98 -18.59 -5.45
N VAL A 196 -4.17 -18.81 -4.87
CA VAL A 196 -4.92 -17.75 -4.20
C VAL A 196 -4.17 -17.26 -2.98
N ALA A 197 -3.69 -18.16 -2.10
CA ALA A 197 -2.96 -17.79 -0.89
C ALA A 197 -1.69 -16.99 -1.18
N THR A 198 -0.84 -17.50 -2.09
CA THR A 198 0.39 -16.80 -2.50
C THR A 198 0.08 -15.51 -3.26
N GLY A 199 -0.98 -15.48 -4.07
CA GLY A 199 -1.42 -14.28 -4.79
C GLY A 199 -1.92 -13.18 -3.86
N VAL A 200 -2.65 -13.52 -2.80
CA VAL A 200 -3.09 -12.58 -1.76
C VAL A 200 -1.88 -12.01 -1.01
N ALA A 201 -0.92 -12.84 -0.61
CA ALA A 201 0.31 -12.39 0.04
C ALA A 201 1.07 -11.38 -0.83
N LEU A 202 1.27 -11.68 -2.12
CA LEU A 202 1.91 -10.77 -3.06
C LEU A 202 1.09 -9.49 -3.30
N ALA A 203 -0.24 -9.57 -3.33
CA ALA A 203 -1.10 -8.40 -3.53
C ALA A 203 -1.00 -7.42 -2.35
N ILE A 204 -1.00 -7.93 -1.11
CA ILE A 204 -0.83 -7.10 0.09
C ILE A 204 0.50 -6.36 0.02
N GLU A 205 1.58 -7.05 -0.32
CA GLU A 205 2.93 -6.47 -0.37
C GLU A 205 3.13 -5.43 -1.48
N ASN A 206 2.54 -5.66 -2.66
CA ASN A 206 2.75 -4.79 -3.83
C ASN A 206 1.75 -3.63 -3.94
N VAL A 207 0.53 -3.81 -3.41
CA VAL A 207 -0.52 -2.79 -3.50
C VAL A 207 -0.50 -1.85 -2.30
N GLY A 208 -0.31 -2.39 -1.09
CA GLY A 208 -0.26 -1.64 0.16
C GLY A 208 -1.63 -1.11 0.65
N THR A 209 -2.32 -0.32 -0.19
CA THR A 209 -3.57 0.36 0.19
C THR A 209 -4.68 0.13 -0.83
N TRP A 210 -5.94 0.15 -0.39
CA TRP A 210 -7.07 -0.03 -1.30
C TRP A 210 -7.17 1.06 -2.39
N PRO A 211 -6.83 2.35 -2.16
CA PRO A 211 -6.82 3.34 -3.23
C PRO A 211 -5.82 2.99 -4.32
N GLY A 212 -4.68 2.39 -3.93
CA GLY A 212 -3.69 1.87 -4.86
C GLY A 212 -4.26 0.85 -5.86
N LEU A 213 -5.26 0.06 -5.46
CA LEU A 213 -5.91 -0.91 -6.34
C LEU A 213 -6.77 -0.25 -7.44
N VAL A 214 -7.34 0.93 -7.17
CA VAL A 214 -8.32 1.59 -8.04
C VAL A 214 -7.73 2.77 -8.81
N ALA A 215 -6.65 3.37 -8.30
CA ALA A 215 -6.07 4.58 -8.86
C ALA A 215 -4.75 4.36 -9.61
N THR A 216 -4.18 3.15 -9.57
CA THR A 216 -2.90 2.87 -10.26
C THR A 216 -3.07 1.85 -11.40
N GLU A 217 -2.21 1.95 -12.41
CA GLU A 217 -2.15 0.98 -13.51
C GLU A 217 -1.91 -0.45 -13.01
N TYR A 218 -1.03 -0.61 -12.00
CA TYR A 218 -0.79 -1.89 -11.34
C TYR A 218 -2.08 -2.45 -10.73
N GLY A 219 -2.83 -1.59 -10.03
CA GLY A 219 -4.12 -1.92 -9.43
C GLY A 219 -5.16 -2.36 -10.46
N TRP A 220 -5.23 -1.69 -11.62
CA TRP A 220 -6.13 -2.06 -12.71
C TRP A 220 -5.79 -3.42 -13.33
N LEU A 221 -4.50 -3.68 -13.59
CA LEU A 221 -4.05 -4.99 -14.07
C LEU A 221 -4.38 -6.11 -13.08
N LEU A 222 -4.21 -5.85 -11.78
CA LEU A 222 -4.52 -6.82 -10.72
C LEU A 222 -6.03 -7.05 -10.60
N THR A 223 -6.83 -5.99 -10.66
CA THR A 223 -8.31 -6.08 -10.70
C THR A 223 -8.77 -6.90 -11.89
N GLY A 224 -8.19 -6.65 -13.07
CA GLY A 224 -8.42 -7.46 -14.27
C GLY A 224 -8.08 -8.94 -14.03
N LYS A 225 -6.95 -9.22 -13.36
CA LYS A 225 -6.54 -10.59 -13.02
C LYS A 225 -7.54 -11.26 -12.07
N PHE A 226 -8.06 -10.54 -11.07
CA PHE A 226 -9.10 -11.04 -10.16
C PHE A 226 -10.39 -11.36 -10.89
N ALA A 227 -10.85 -10.50 -11.81
CA ALA A 227 -12.04 -10.76 -12.62
C ALA A 227 -11.88 -12.02 -13.50
N CYS A 228 -10.69 -12.20 -14.09
CA CYS A 228 -10.39 -13.39 -14.89
C CYS A 228 -10.35 -14.66 -14.03
N ILE A 229 -9.70 -14.61 -12.86
CA ILE A 229 -9.67 -15.74 -11.90
C ILE A 229 -11.09 -16.08 -11.43
N GLY A 230 -11.92 -15.09 -11.10
CA GLY A 230 -13.31 -15.31 -10.73
C GLY A 230 -14.10 -16.02 -11.83
N THR A 231 -13.86 -15.66 -13.10
CA THR A 231 -14.47 -16.32 -14.26
C THR A 231 -13.98 -17.77 -14.42
N VAL A 232 -12.68 -18.02 -14.24
CA VAL A 232 -12.10 -19.38 -14.25
C VAL A 232 -12.71 -20.24 -13.14
N LEU A 233 -12.80 -19.72 -11.92
CA LEU A 233 -13.39 -20.44 -10.77
C LEU A 233 -14.88 -20.72 -10.99
N PHE A 234 -15.62 -19.79 -11.61
CA PHE A 234 -17.00 -20.01 -12.02
C PHE A 234 -17.11 -21.13 -13.09
N CYS A 235 -16.25 -21.12 -14.11
CA CYS A 235 -16.21 -22.19 -15.11
C CYS A 235 -15.88 -23.53 -14.46
N ALA A 236 -14.90 -23.59 -13.56
CA ALA A 236 -14.49 -24.80 -12.86
C ALA A 236 -15.62 -25.37 -11.98
N THR A 237 -16.35 -24.53 -11.24
CA THR A 237 -17.51 -24.97 -10.44
C THR A 237 -18.66 -25.43 -11.33
N PHE A 238 -18.94 -24.72 -12.42
CA PHE A 238 -19.95 -25.10 -13.41
C PHE A 238 -19.64 -26.44 -14.10
N ILE A 239 -18.38 -26.65 -14.49
CA ILE A 239 -17.90 -27.93 -15.03
C ILE A 239 -18.14 -29.04 -14.00
N ARG A 240 -17.73 -28.81 -12.74
CA ARG A 240 -17.78 -29.82 -11.70
C ARG A 240 -19.21 -30.21 -11.29
N GLN A 241 -20.11 -29.23 -11.16
CA GLN A 241 -21.46 -29.47 -10.66
C GLN A 241 -22.44 -29.92 -11.75
N ARG A 242 -22.33 -29.36 -12.96
CA ARG A 242 -23.33 -29.56 -14.02
C ARG A 242 -22.80 -30.38 -15.18
N LEU A 243 -21.68 -29.99 -15.78
CA LEU A 243 -21.19 -30.63 -17.00
C LEU A 243 -20.62 -32.04 -16.76
N LEU A 244 -19.98 -32.29 -15.60
CA LEU A 244 -19.55 -33.63 -15.22
C LEU A 244 -20.73 -34.59 -15.07
N THR A 245 -21.85 -34.12 -14.52
CA THR A 245 -23.08 -34.91 -14.36
C THR A 245 -23.67 -35.24 -15.74
N LEU A 246 -23.81 -34.22 -16.60
CA LEU A 246 -24.32 -34.39 -17.97
C LEU A 246 -23.43 -35.28 -18.85
N LEU A 247 -22.11 -35.22 -18.69
CA LEU A 247 -21.19 -36.10 -19.41
C LEU A 247 -21.39 -37.58 -19.01
N LYS A 248 -21.65 -37.84 -17.73
CA LYS A 248 -21.90 -39.19 -17.20
C LYS A 248 -23.27 -39.74 -17.62
N THR A 249 -24.30 -38.90 -17.69
CA THR A 249 -25.68 -39.33 -17.95
C THR A 249 -26.07 -39.28 -19.43
N GLU A 250 -25.66 -38.26 -20.16
CA GLU A 250 -26.13 -37.95 -21.52
C GLU A 250 -25.01 -37.98 -22.57
N GLY A 251 -23.74 -38.12 -22.16
CA GLY A 251 -22.61 -38.11 -23.09
C GLY A 251 -22.40 -36.77 -23.82
N ALA A 252 -22.96 -35.67 -23.30
CA ALA A 252 -22.91 -34.36 -23.94
C ALA A 252 -21.50 -33.73 -23.89
N THR A 253 -20.74 -33.85 -24.99
CA THR A 253 -19.34 -33.39 -25.08
C THR A 253 -19.16 -31.97 -25.61
N GLN A 254 -20.08 -31.47 -26.44
CA GLN A 254 -20.02 -30.11 -27.00
C GLN A 254 -20.05 -28.98 -25.95
N PRO A 255 -20.99 -28.94 -24.99
CA PRO A 255 -21.02 -27.87 -24.00
C PRO A 255 -19.79 -27.89 -23.09
N LEU A 256 -19.24 -29.09 -22.80
CA LEU A 256 -17.99 -29.23 -22.05
C LEU A 256 -16.80 -28.63 -22.80
N ALA A 257 -16.66 -28.93 -24.10
CA ALA A 257 -15.58 -28.37 -24.92
C ALA A 257 -15.66 -26.84 -25.04
N MET A 258 -16.86 -26.26 -25.10
CA MET A 258 -17.04 -24.81 -25.13
C MET A 258 -16.58 -24.15 -23.84
N VAL A 259 -17.02 -24.65 -22.67
CA VAL A 259 -16.64 -24.08 -21.38
C VAL A 259 -15.14 -24.24 -21.10
N LEU A 260 -14.54 -25.38 -21.48
CA LEU A 260 -13.10 -25.59 -21.37
C LEU A 260 -12.29 -24.61 -22.24
N LYS A 261 -12.78 -24.24 -23.43
CA LYS A 261 -12.15 -23.19 -24.26
C LYS A 261 -12.26 -21.81 -23.62
N ILE A 262 -13.40 -21.50 -23.00
CA ILE A 262 -13.58 -20.25 -22.25
C ILE A 262 -12.62 -20.22 -21.06
N GLU A 263 -12.56 -21.30 -20.28
CA GLU A 263 -11.65 -21.42 -19.13
C GLU A 263 -10.18 -21.25 -19.55
N LEU A 264 -9.75 -21.90 -20.63
CA LEU A 264 -8.39 -21.75 -21.17
C LEU A 264 -8.11 -20.33 -21.65
N THR A 265 -9.09 -19.66 -22.26
CA THR A 265 -8.95 -18.27 -22.73
C THR A 265 -8.74 -17.31 -21.56
N PHE A 266 -9.53 -17.44 -20.50
CA PHE A 266 -9.35 -16.65 -19.29
C PHE A 266 -8.08 -17.02 -18.53
N ALA A 267 -7.68 -18.29 -18.51
CA ALA A 267 -6.41 -18.72 -17.94
C ALA A 267 -5.21 -18.11 -18.69
N PHE A 268 -5.28 -18.04 -20.02
CA PHE A 268 -4.30 -17.33 -20.84
C PHE A 268 -4.28 -15.83 -20.49
N LEU A 269 -5.45 -15.20 -20.37
CA LEU A 269 -5.54 -13.79 -19.97
C LEU A 269 -4.95 -13.54 -18.56
N VAL A 270 -5.16 -14.45 -17.60
CA VAL A 270 -4.52 -14.39 -16.27
C VAL A 270 -2.99 -14.40 -16.37
N THR A 271 -2.43 -15.29 -17.19
CA THR A 271 -0.96 -15.37 -17.37
C THR A 271 -0.40 -14.16 -18.12
N LEU A 272 -1.13 -13.63 -19.10
CA LEU A 272 -0.80 -12.39 -19.80
C LEU A 272 -0.75 -11.19 -18.84
N LEU A 273 -1.80 -11.03 -18.03
CA LEU A 273 -1.88 -9.97 -17.02
C LEU A 273 -0.80 -10.12 -15.95
N ALA A 274 -0.49 -11.35 -15.52
CA ALA A 274 0.62 -11.61 -14.59
C ALA A 274 1.98 -11.21 -15.19
N GLY A 275 2.21 -11.47 -16.47
CA GLY A 275 3.39 -11.00 -17.18
C GLY A 275 3.50 -9.47 -17.22
N CYS A 276 2.38 -8.77 -17.47
CA CYS A 276 2.33 -7.30 -17.42
C CYS A 276 2.58 -6.76 -16.00
N LEU A 277 1.95 -7.37 -14.99
CA LEU A 277 2.13 -7.02 -13.56
C LEU A 277 3.58 -7.19 -13.10
N SER A 278 4.31 -8.18 -13.62
CA SER A 278 5.73 -8.38 -13.26
C SER A 278 6.65 -7.22 -13.66
N GLN A 279 6.16 -6.32 -14.52
CA GLN A 279 6.87 -5.22 -15.16
C GLN A 279 6.35 -3.85 -14.70
N ALA A 280 5.05 -3.74 -14.41
CA ALA A 280 4.46 -2.53 -13.87
C ALA A 280 5.09 -2.16 -12.52
N ILE A 281 5.28 -0.86 -12.29
CA ILE A 281 5.77 -0.36 -10.99
C ILE A 281 4.72 -0.71 -9.93
N PRO A 282 5.08 -1.40 -8.83
CA PRO A 282 4.12 -1.74 -7.79
C PRO A 282 3.42 -0.50 -7.23
N SER A 283 2.11 -0.59 -6.98
CA SER A 283 1.29 0.55 -6.55
C SER A 283 1.82 1.25 -5.31
N ARG A 284 2.44 0.53 -4.37
CA ARG A 284 3.06 1.12 -3.17
C ARG A 284 4.15 2.15 -3.46
N HIS A 285 4.76 2.10 -4.64
CA HIS A 285 5.85 2.97 -5.07
C HIS A 285 5.38 4.10 -6.01
N VAL A 286 4.12 4.10 -6.41
CA VAL A 286 3.55 5.12 -7.29
C VAL A 286 2.77 6.13 -6.45
N GLU A 287 2.83 7.40 -6.83
CA GLU A 287 1.96 8.41 -6.26
C GLU A 287 0.52 8.17 -6.67
N ILE A 288 -0.40 8.22 -5.71
CA ILE A 288 -1.82 7.95 -5.97
C ILE A 288 -2.50 9.25 -6.39
N VAL A 289 -2.84 9.34 -7.67
CA VAL A 289 -3.74 10.38 -8.19
C VAL A 289 -5.15 9.82 -8.22
N TRP A 290 -6.00 10.27 -7.31
CA TRP A 290 -7.34 9.72 -7.14
C TRP A 290 -8.28 10.10 -8.32
N PRO A 291 -8.89 9.13 -9.02
CA PRO A 291 -9.63 9.41 -10.25
C PRO A 291 -11.11 9.77 -10.05
N LEU A 292 -11.66 9.55 -8.85
CA LEU A 292 -13.10 9.74 -8.56
C LEU A 292 -13.32 11.00 -7.73
N SER A 293 -14.49 11.64 -7.88
CA SER A 293 -14.87 12.80 -7.05
C SER A 293 -15.33 12.41 -5.63
N LEU A 294 -15.26 11.12 -5.29
CA LEU A 294 -15.84 10.52 -4.09
C LEU A 294 -14.84 9.53 -3.50
N ARG A 295 -14.77 9.42 -2.17
CA ARG A 295 -14.11 8.30 -1.46
C ARG A 295 -15.09 7.65 -0.50
N LEU A 296 -14.95 6.34 -0.31
CA LEU A 296 -15.75 5.60 0.67
C LEU A 296 -15.20 5.83 2.06
N ASP A 297 -15.97 6.53 2.89
CA ASP A 297 -15.66 6.75 4.30
C ASP A 297 -16.98 6.91 5.09
N PRO A 298 -17.61 5.78 5.48
CA PRO A 298 -18.90 5.82 6.15
C PRO A 298 -18.83 6.55 7.50
N VAL A 299 -17.72 6.45 8.21
CA VAL A 299 -17.56 7.04 9.54
C VAL A 299 -17.60 8.56 9.45
N ILE A 300 -16.86 9.13 8.50
CA ILE A 300 -16.85 10.58 8.29
C ILE A 300 -18.17 11.04 7.66
N ALA A 301 -18.72 10.31 6.68
CA ALA A 301 -20.00 10.64 6.07
C ALA A 301 -21.14 10.74 7.11
N TRP A 302 -21.19 9.80 8.07
CA TRP A 302 -22.20 9.79 9.13
C TRP A 302 -22.04 10.88 10.18
N ARG A 303 -20.83 11.43 10.35
CA ARG A 303 -20.57 12.56 11.26
C ARG A 303 -20.82 13.92 10.60
N THR A 304 -20.48 14.04 9.33
CA THR A 304 -20.41 15.34 8.63
C THR A 304 -21.66 15.66 7.81
N VAL A 305 -22.36 14.65 7.30
CA VAL A 305 -23.52 14.84 6.42
C VAL A 305 -24.80 14.38 7.13
N PRO A 306 -25.70 15.30 7.52
CA PRO A 306 -26.97 14.93 8.14
C PRO A 306 -27.79 13.97 7.27
N GLY A 307 -28.26 12.86 7.85
CA GLY A 307 -29.12 11.88 7.18
C GLY A 307 -28.39 10.85 6.29
N SER A 308 -27.06 10.92 6.16
CA SER A 308 -26.26 9.95 5.39
C SER A 308 -26.38 8.51 5.94
N ASN A 309 -26.50 8.36 7.26
CA ASN A 309 -26.79 7.08 7.91
C ASN A 309 -28.16 6.49 7.48
N VAL A 310 -29.18 7.33 7.31
CA VAL A 310 -30.50 6.90 6.83
C VAL A 310 -30.42 6.40 5.38
N LEU A 311 -29.64 7.07 4.54
CA LEU A 311 -29.38 6.64 3.16
C LEU A 311 -28.65 5.28 3.12
N ALA A 312 -27.63 5.08 3.95
CA ALA A 312 -26.95 3.80 4.07
C ALA A 312 -27.90 2.67 4.50
N ILE A 313 -28.75 2.91 5.50
CA ILE A 313 -29.77 1.95 5.96
C ILE A 313 -30.79 1.68 4.84
N GLY A 314 -31.25 2.71 4.15
CA GLY A 314 -32.19 2.59 3.04
C GLY A 314 -31.65 1.70 1.90
N GLY A 315 -30.37 1.85 1.57
CA GLY A 315 -29.71 0.98 0.59
C GLY A 315 -29.58 -0.46 1.06
N CYS A 316 -29.27 -0.71 2.34
CA CYS A 316 -29.30 -2.05 2.92
C CYS A 316 -30.70 -2.69 2.84
N ILE A 317 -31.77 -1.92 3.09
CA ILE A 317 -33.15 -2.39 2.95
C ILE A 317 -33.45 -2.73 1.48
N ALA A 318 -33.07 -1.88 0.53
CA ALA A 318 -33.25 -2.15 -0.90
C ALA A 318 -32.52 -3.43 -1.35
N LEU A 319 -31.30 -3.66 -0.85
CA LEU A 319 -30.53 -4.88 -1.14
C LEU A 319 -31.23 -6.12 -0.58
N LEU A 320 -31.74 -6.03 0.66
CA LEU A 320 -32.47 -7.13 1.30
C LEU A 320 -33.74 -7.46 0.52
N VAL A 321 -34.54 -6.45 0.16
CA VAL A 321 -35.78 -6.64 -0.62
C VAL A 321 -35.48 -7.26 -1.99
N GLY A 322 -34.44 -6.78 -2.68
CA GLY A 322 -33.99 -7.36 -3.94
C GLY A 322 -33.52 -8.80 -3.83
N SER A 323 -32.80 -9.12 -2.74
CA SER A 323 -32.32 -10.48 -2.45
C SER A 323 -33.46 -11.45 -2.15
N ILE A 324 -34.45 -11.02 -1.35
CA ILE A 324 -35.66 -11.82 -1.06
C ILE A 324 -36.46 -12.05 -2.34
N ALA A 325 -36.69 -11.00 -3.15
CA ALA A 325 -37.39 -11.13 -4.42
C ALA A 325 -36.68 -12.09 -5.38
N ALA A 326 -35.34 -12.00 -5.48
CA ALA A 326 -34.54 -12.91 -6.29
C ALA A 326 -34.63 -14.37 -5.80
N PHE A 327 -34.57 -14.58 -4.48
CA PHE A 327 -34.67 -15.90 -3.88
C PHE A 327 -36.04 -16.55 -4.15
N GLU A 328 -37.14 -15.82 -3.90
CA GLU A 328 -38.50 -16.33 -4.14
C GLU A 328 -38.75 -16.61 -5.62
N LEU A 329 -38.32 -15.72 -6.52
CA LEU A 329 -38.43 -15.95 -7.97
C LEU A 329 -37.59 -17.14 -8.44
N GLY A 330 -36.42 -17.35 -7.85
CA GLY A 330 -35.55 -18.50 -8.11
C GLY A 330 -36.18 -19.81 -7.65
N ARG A 331 -36.78 -19.82 -6.45
CA ARG A 331 -37.54 -20.95 -5.90
C ARG A 331 -38.74 -21.32 -6.76
N MET A 332 -39.38 -20.34 -7.41
CA MET A 332 -40.48 -20.55 -8.36
C MET A 332 -40.01 -20.97 -9.78
N GLY A 333 -38.71 -21.19 -10.00
CA GLY A 333 -38.15 -21.55 -11.30
C GLY A 333 -38.04 -20.39 -12.31
N ARG A 334 -38.37 -19.15 -11.91
CA ARG A 334 -38.36 -17.95 -12.76
C ARG A 334 -36.98 -17.28 -12.76
N TRP A 335 -35.92 -18.03 -13.07
CA TRP A 335 -34.52 -17.60 -12.95
C TRP A 335 -34.18 -16.31 -13.68
N ARG A 336 -34.77 -16.04 -14.86
CA ARG A 336 -34.55 -14.77 -15.58
C ARG A 336 -35.00 -13.55 -14.76
N TRP A 337 -36.16 -13.66 -14.11
CA TRP A 337 -36.69 -12.59 -13.26
C TRP A 337 -35.97 -12.50 -11.92
N ALA A 338 -35.52 -13.63 -11.38
CA ALA A 338 -34.67 -13.66 -10.20
C ALA A 338 -33.37 -12.87 -10.42
N THR A 339 -32.71 -13.06 -11.58
CA THR A 339 -31.52 -12.28 -11.94
C THR A 339 -31.84 -10.79 -12.09
N VAL A 340 -32.95 -10.45 -12.74
CA VAL A 340 -33.39 -9.03 -12.87
C VAL A 340 -33.64 -8.41 -11.49
N ALA A 341 -34.32 -9.12 -10.58
CA ALA A 341 -34.58 -8.64 -9.22
C ALA A 341 -33.30 -8.44 -8.42
N ALA A 342 -32.34 -9.37 -8.53
CA ALA A 342 -31.03 -9.26 -7.87
C ALA A 342 -30.24 -8.04 -8.39
N VAL A 343 -30.18 -7.87 -9.72
CA VAL A 343 -29.46 -6.74 -10.35
C VAL A 343 -30.13 -5.41 -10.03
N ALA A 344 -31.45 -5.34 -10.12
CA ALA A 344 -32.20 -4.13 -9.78
C ALA A 344 -32.06 -3.78 -8.29
N GLY A 345 -32.18 -4.77 -7.41
CA GLY A 345 -31.98 -4.59 -5.97
C GLY A 345 -30.58 -4.06 -5.64
N LEU A 346 -29.55 -4.63 -6.25
CA LEU A 346 -28.16 -4.16 -6.09
C LEU A 346 -27.98 -2.73 -6.64
N GLY A 347 -28.55 -2.42 -7.81
CA GLY A 347 -28.46 -1.09 -8.41
C GLY A 347 -29.14 -0.01 -7.57
N VAL A 348 -30.36 -0.28 -7.08
CA VAL A 348 -31.08 0.65 -6.18
C VAL A 348 -30.35 0.77 -4.85
N ALA A 349 -29.89 -0.34 -4.27
CA ALA A 349 -29.12 -0.33 -3.03
C ALA A 349 -27.87 0.54 -3.15
N GLY A 350 -27.11 0.39 -4.25
CA GLY A 350 -25.94 1.22 -4.53
C GLY A 350 -26.30 2.70 -4.68
N ALA A 351 -27.32 3.02 -5.48
CA ALA A 351 -27.73 4.41 -5.70
C ALA A 351 -28.18 5.12 -4.43
N VAL A 352 -28.88 4.41 -3.53
CA VAL A 352 -29.36 4.96 -2.26
C VAL A 352 -28.25 4.99 -1.19
N ALA A 353 -27.46 3.93 -1.07
CA ALA A 353 -26.43 3.84 -0.03
C ALA A 353 -25.20 4.71 -0.32
N LEU A 354 -24.80 4.89 -1.58
CA LEU A 354 -23.52 5.49 -1.93
C LEU A 354 -23.33 6.91 -1.38
N PRO A 355 -24.30 7.84 -1.47
CA PRO A 355 -24.17 9.15 -0.83
C PRO A 355 -24.09 9.07 0.70
N GLY A 356 -24.64 8.01 1.29
CA GLY A 356 -24.59 7.73 2.72
C GLY A 356 -23.28 7.08 3.20
N LEU A 357 -22.43 6.62 2.27
CA LEU A 357 -21.20 5.89 2.56
C LEU A 357 -19.94 6.59 2.02
N SER A 358 -20.12 7.73 1.34
CA SER A 358 -19.04 8.45 0.67
C SER A 358 -18.98 9.91 1.07
N VAL A 359 -17.77 10.47 0.95
CA VAL A 359 -17.49 11.88 1.10
C VAL A 359 -16.77 12.39 -0.14
N PRO A 360 -16.76 13.71 -0.42
CA PRO A 360 -15.98 14.27 -1.51
C PRO A 360 -14.52 13.85 -1.44
N ALA A 361 -13.93 13.62 -2.59
CA ALA A 361 -12.50 13.33 -2.74
C ALA A 361 -11.94 14.09 -3.95
N TYR A 362 -10.63 14.25 -3.93
CA TYR A 362 -9.86 15.06 -4.85
C TYR A 362 -8.65 14.28 -5.36
N PRO A 363 -8.04 14.67 -6.48
CA PRO A 363 -6.87 14.00 -7.02
C PRO A 363 -5.74 13.77 -6.01
N SER A 364 -5.53 14.70 -5.06
CA SER A 364 -4.49 14.59 -4.03
C SER A 364 -4.93 13.90 -2.74
N THR A 365 -6.19 13.44 -2.59
CA THR A 365 -6.73 12.85 -1.34
C THR A 365 -5.81 11.79 -0.72
N TYR A 366 -5.16 10.97 -1.56
CA TYR A 366 -4.27 9.87 -1.16
C TYR A 366 -2.81 10.13 -1.59
N SER A 367 -2.46 11.37 -1.94
CA SER A 367 -1.06 11.75 -2.21
C SER A 367 -0.24 11.59 -0.94
N LYS A 368 0.99 11.12 -1.10
CA LYS A 368 1.94 11.04 0.01
C LYS A 368 2.42 12.43 0.36
N VAL A 369 2.46 12.75 1.65
CA VAL A 369 3.02 14.01 2.15
C VAL A 369 4.54 14.01 1.87
N PRO A 370 5.06 14.95 1.06
CA PRO A 370 6.48 14.99 0.70
C PRO A 370 7.34 15.70 1.76
N VAL A 371 6.70 16.31 2.77
CA VAL A 371 7.36 17.00 3.88
C VAL A 371 7.38 16.11 5.13
N PRO A 372 8.47 16.11 5.91
CA PRO A 372 8.50 15.41 7.19
C PRO A 372 7.66 16.14 8.25
N TYR A 373 7.09 15.38 9.20
CA TYR A 373 6.52 15.96 10.41
C TYR A 373 7.62 16.35 11.41
N ASP A 374 8.28 17.48 11.16
CA ASP A 374 9.33 18.03 12.02
C ASP A 374 9.15 19.53 12.28
N ALA A 375 9.86 20.01 13.31
CA ALA A 375 9.77 21.38 13.77
C ALA A 375 10.10 22.40 12.66
N GLU A 376 11.04 22.07 11.79
CA GLU A 376 11.47 22.91 10.68
C GLU A 376 10.34 23.08 9.66
N ALA A 377 9.72 21.98 9.21
CA ALA A 377 8.61 22.02 8.27
C ALA A 377 7.38 22.73 8.85
N ILE A 378 7.06 22.50 10.13
CA ILE A 378 5.94 23.15 10.82
C ILE A 378 6.19 24.66 10.95
N ALA A 379 7.41 25.09 11.33
CA ALA A 379 7.76 26.50 11.45
C ALA A 379 7.72 27.22 10.10
N GLN A 380 8.27 26.61 9.04
CA GLN A 380 8.15 27.17 7.68
C GLN A 380 6.68 27.25 7.23
N GLY A 381 5.86 26.25 7.57
CA GLY A 381 4.42 26.27 7.32
C GLY A 381 3.70 27.39 8.06
N GLN A 382 4.11 27.67 9.30
CA GLN A 382 3.61 28.80 10.08
C GLN A 382 3.92 30.14 9.42
N ASP A 383 5.14 30.34 8.89
CA ASP A 383 5.52 31.57 8.19
C ASP A 383 4.66 31.80 6.94
N VAL A 384 4.46 30.75 6.14
CA VAL A 384 3.60 30.80 4.95
C VAL A 384 2.15 31.06 5.35
N PHE A 385 1.65 30.41 6.40
CA PHE A 385 0.31 30.64 6.93
C PHE A 385 0.14 32.08 7.43
N ALA A 386 1.12 32.62 8.13
CA ALA A 386 1.12 33.99 8.64
C ALA A 386 0.98 35.02 7.51
N ALA A 387 1.72 34.80 6.41
CA ALA A 387 1.70 35.69 5.26
C ALA A 387 0.42 35.60 4.41
N ASN A 388 -0.23 34.44 4.35
CA ASN A 388 -1.28 34.18 3.34
C ASN A 388 -2.67 33.88 3.92
N CYS A 389 -2.76 33.32 5.13
CA CYS A 389 -4.01 32.72 5.65
C CYS A 389 -4.62 33.50 6.82
N VAL A 390 -3.82 34.28 7.56
CA VAL A 390 -4.23 34.95 8.81
C VAL A 390 -5.37 35.95 8.61
N ALA A 391 -5.44 36.60 7.45
CA ALA A 391 -6.50 37.57 7.17
C ALA A 391 -7.91 36.97 7.32
N CYS A 392 -8.08 35.69 6.97
CA CYS A 392 -9.35 34.97 7.08
C CYS A 392 -9.39 34.02 8.28
N HIS A 393 -8.31 33.24 8.52
CA HIS A 393 -8.30 32.20 9.54
C HIS A 393 -7.81 32.67 10.92
N GLY A 394 -7.27 33.90 11.04
CA GLY A 394 -6.71 34.43 12.28
C GLY A 394 -5.32 33.87 12.59
N LEU A 395 -4.58 34.53 13.50
CA LEU A 395 -3.20 34.18 13.83
C LEU A 395 -3.07 32.75 14.40
N ARG A 396 -4.13 32.27 15.05
CA ARG A 396 -4.18 30.95 15.71
C ARG A 396 -5.02 29.93 14.95
N GLY A 397 -5.46 30.26 13.73
CA GLY A 397 -6.24 29.39 12.86
C GLY A 397 -7.69 29.16 13.31
N ARG A 398 -8.28 30.04 14.12
CA ARG A 398 -9.63 29.84 14.68
C ARG A 398 -10.79 30.29 13.78
N GLY A 399 -10.49 30.78 12.58
CA GLY A 399 -11.51 31.35 11.70
C GLY A 399 -11.98 32.73 12.16
N ASP A 400 -11.17 33.44 12.94
CA ASP A 400 -11.47 34.74 13.56
C ASP A 400 -10.58 35.88 13.02
N GLY A 401 -10.05 35.70 11.80
CA GLY A 401 -9.26 36.72 11.12
C GLY A 401 -10.04 38.02 10.89
N PRO A 402 -9.36 39.14 10.64
CA PRO A 402 -10.00 40.44 10.45
C PRO A 402 -11.07 40.44 9.34
N LEU A 403 -10.94 39.59 8.33
CA LEU A 403 -11.92 39.45 7.24
C LEU A 403 -13.05 38.46 7.56
N ALA A 404 -12.90 37.61 8.59
CA ALA A 404 -13.79 36.47 8.84
C ALA A 404 -15.26 36.84 9.02
N LYS A 405 -15.54 38.02 9.60
CA LYS A 405 -16.91 38.49 9.90
C LYS A 405 -17.76 38.69 8.64
N ASP A 406 -17.13 38.98 7.52
CA ASP A 406 -17.80 39.29 6.25
C ASP A 406 -17.88 38.07 5.31
N LEU A 407 -17.23 36.95 5.65
CA LEU A 407 -17.20 35.75 4.83
C LEU A 407 -18.47 34.91 4.96
N LYS A 408 -18.98 34.44 3.81
CA LYS A 408 -20.10 33.50 3.73
C LYS A 408 -19.74 32.35 2.77
N PRO A 409 -19.56 31.11 3.26
CA PRO A 409 -19.52 30.71 4.68
C PRO A 409 -18.35 31.34 5.45
N PRO A 410 -18.40 31.39 6.80
CA PRO A 410 -17.28 31.87 7.61
C PRO A 410 -16.04 30.98 7.39
N ALA A 411 -14.86 31.54 7.65
CA ALA A 411 -13.62 30.76 7.64
C ALA A 411 -13.69 29.64 8.68
N ALA A 412 -13.16 28.46 8.33
CA ALA A 412 -13.15 27.32 9.23
C ALA A 412 -12.21 27.54 10.43
N ASP A 413 -12.62 27.05 11.60
CA ASP A 413 -11.74 26.88 12.77
C ASP A 413 -10.84 25.66 12.55
N LEU A 414 -9.63 25.91 12.06
CA LEU A 414 -8.63 24.90 11.73
C LEU A 414 -8.10 24.16 12.96
N THR A 415 -8.37 24.67 14.17
CA THR A 415 -7.99 24.02 15.44
C THR A 415 -9.03 22.98 15.88
N ALA A 416 -10.24 23.03 15.34
CA ALA A 416 -11.34 22.17 15.77
C ALA A 416 -11.15 20.70 15.33
N PRO A 417 -11.84 19.73 15.99
CA PRO A 417 -11.66 18.31 15.69
C PRO A 417 -12.00 17.90 14.24
N HIS A 418 -12.89 18.63 13.56
CA HIS A 418 -13.31 18.33 12.18
C HIS A 418 -12.15 18.40 11.18
N THR A 419 -11.07 19.13 11.47
CA THR A 419 -9.87 19.17 10.62
C THR A 419 -9.34 17.75 10.37
N ARG A 420 -9.47 16.82 11.33
CA ARG A 420 -9.05 15.41 11.17
C ARG A 420 -9.99 14.55 10.34
N ASP A 421 -11.19 15.02 10.05
CA ASP A 421 -12.14 14.32 9.17
C ASP A 421 -11.74 14.47 7.69
N HIS A 422 -10.69 15.25 7.41
CA HIS A 422 -10.15 15.50 6.08
C HIS A 422 -8.74 14.94 5.97
N THR A 423 -8.40 14.34 4.82
CA THR A 423 -7.02 13.90 4.61
C THR A 423 -6.12 15.11 4.38
N MET A 424 -4.83 14.98 4.64
CA MET A 424 -3.87 16.03 4.31
C MET A 424 -3.87 16.32 2.80
N GLY A 425 -4.14 15.30 2.00
CA GLY A 425 -4.38 15.40 0.57
C GLY A 425 -5.58 16.25 0.17
N ASP A 426 -6.69 16.15 0.91
CA ASP A 426 -7.88 17.00 0.72
C ASP A 426 -7.54 18.47 1.05
N MET A 427 -6.81 18.70 2.14
CA MET A 427 -6.37 20.05 2.52
C MET A 427 -5.42 20.66 1.51
N TYR A 428 -4.45 19.88 1.01
CA TYR A 428 -3.53 20.31 -0.04
C TYR A 428 -4.30 20.71 -1.30
N TRP A 429 -5.36 19.97 -1.65
CA TRP A 429 -6.22 20.31 -2.77
C TRP A 429 -6.89 21.69 -2.57
N TRP A 430 -7.44 21.95 -1.39
CA TRP A 430 -8.11 23.22 -1.08
C TRP A 430 -7.14 24.39 -1.00
N VAL A 431 -5.94 24.20 -0.43
CA VAL A 431 -4.89 25.22 -0.47
C VAL A 431 -4.50 25.51 -1.92
N SER A 432 -4.44 24.49 -2.77
CA SER A 432 -4.05 24.65 -4.17
C SER A 432 -5.12 25.34 -5.03
N HIS A 433 -6.38 24.95 -4.87
CA HIS A 433 -7.46 25.31 -5.81
C HIS A 433 -8.58 26.16 -5.19
N GLY A 434 -8.48 26.46 -3.89
CA GLY A 434 -9.53 27.10 -3.11
C GLY A 434 -10.54 26.08 -2.58
N PHE A 435 -11.35 26.53 -1.62
CA PHE A 435 -12.43 25.72 -1.06
C PHE A 435 -13.75 26.01 -1.80
N PRO A 436 -14.44 24.99 -2.34
CA PRO A 436 -15.64 25.18 -3.15
C PRO A 436 -16.73 26.01 -2.45
N SER A 437 -17.36 26.91 -3.21
CA SER A 437 -18.44 27.78 -2.71
C SER A 437 -18.06 28.63 -1.49
N SER A 438 -16.78 29.03 -1.40
CA SER A 438 -16.28 29.95 -0.37
C SER A 438 -15.43 31.07 -0.97
N ALA A 439 -15.02 32.01 -0.12
CA ALA A 439 -14.08 33.08 -0.49
C ALA A 439 -12.60 32.64 -0.48
N MET A 440 -12.29 31.39 -0.11
CA MET A 440 -10.92 30.90 -0.03
C MET A 440 -10.33 30.75 -1.45
N PRO A 441 -9.28 31.52 -1.80
CA PRO A 441 -8.65 31.43 -3.11
C PRO A 441 -7.76 30.18 -3.22
N GLY A 442 -7.40 29.81 -4.45
CA GLY A 442 -6.35 28.84 -4.71
C GLY A 442 -4.98 29.49 -4.75
N PHE A 443 -3.97 28.82 -4.18
CA PHE A 443 -2.60 29.33 -4.08
C PHE A 443 -1.61 28.61 -5.01
N ALA A 444 -2.08 27.81 -5.97
CA ALA A 444 -1.21 27.04 -6.86
C ALA A 444 -0.25 27.88 -7.71
N GLU A 445 -0.65 29.11 -8.05
CA GLU A 445 0.18 30.04 -8.85
C GLU A 445 1.11 30.90 -8.00
N SER A 446 0.82 31.07 -6.71
CA SER A 446 1.54 31.98 -5.82
C SER A 446 2.45 31.30 -4.81
N LEU A 447 2.21 30.02 -4.50
CA LEU A 447 3.00 29.24 -3.54
C LEU A 447 3.60 28.00 -4.20
N SER A 448 4.81 27.63 -3.79
CA SER A 448 5.42 26.38 -4.25
C SER A 448 4.63 25.17 -3.72
N GLU A 449 4.74 24.02 -4.38
CA GLU A 449 4.16 22.77 -3.89
C GLU A 449 4.61 22.44 -2.46
N LEU A 450 5.90 22.62 -2.17
CA LEU A 450 6.46 22.34 -0.85
C LEU A 450 5.87 23.27 0.22
N ASP A 451 5.68 24.55 -0.09
CA ASP A 451 5.09 25.51 0.85
C ASP A 451 3.62 25.22 1.12
N ARG A 452 2.86 24.79 0.11
CA ARG A 452 1.46 24.36 0.30
C ARG A 452 1.39 23.12 1.21
N TRP A 453 2.27 22.14 1.04
CA TRP A 453 2.35 20.98 1.93
C TRP A 453 2.78 21.37 3.36
N ARG A 454 3.73 22.31 3.52
CA ARG A 454 4.12 22.84 4.83
C ARG A 454 2.97 23.55 5.55
N VAL A 455 2.14 24.32 4.83
CA VAL A 455 0.92 24.92 5.40
C VAL A 455 -0.04 23.85 5.90
N VAL A 456 -0.25 22.78 5.12
CA VAL A 456 -1.08 21.64 5.56
C VAL A 456 -0.50 21.00 6.82
N GLU A 457 0.81 20.80 6.88
CA GLU A 457 1.49 20.26 8.07
C GLU A 457 1.28 21.15 9.31
N TYR A 458 1.41 22.47 9.14
CA TYR A 458 1.15 23.43 10.21
C TYR A 458 -0.32 23.40 10.68
N VAL A 459 -1.28 23.29 9.75
CA VAL A 459 -2.71 23.15 10.07
C VAL A 459 -2.98 21.86 10.85
N MET A 460 -2.32 20.76 10.47
CA MET A 460 -2.39 19.50 11.23
C MET A 460 -1.80 19.65 12.63
N ALA A 461 -0.66 20.33 12.77
CA ALA A 461 -0.04 20.61 14.05
C ALA A 461 -0.93 21.50 14.95
N LEU A 462 -1.67 22.46 14.39
CA LEU A 462 -2.68 23.25 15.12
C LEU A 462 -3.80 22.37 15.68
N SER A 463 -4.36 21.48 14.86
CA SER A 463 -5.41 20.55 15.30
C SER A 463 -4.91 19.56 16.36
N LEU A 464 -3.71 19.01 16.19
CA LEU A 464 -3.03 18.15 17.19
C LEU A 464 -2.76 18.91 18.50
N GLY A 465 -2.32 20.16 18.41
CA GLY A 465 -2.18 21.04 19.56
C GLY A 465 -3.47 21.24 20.33
N TYR A 466 -4.61 21.38 19.64
CA TYR A 466 -5.92 21.48 20.28
C TYR A 466 -6.25 20.23 21.09
N GLU A 467 -5.99 19.01 20.59
CA GLU A 467 -6.20 17.79 21.39
C GLU A 467 -5.19 17.61 22.50
N ALA A 468 -3.96 18.09 22.34
CA ALA A 468 -2.95 18.07 23.40
C ALA A 468 -3.42 18.79 24.68
N ARG A 469 -4.55 19.52 24.64
CA ARG A 469 -5.24 20.07 25.82
C ARG A 469 -5.58 19.04 26.89
N ILE A 470 -5.83 17.78 26.51
CA ILE A 470 -6.13 16.70 27.45
C ILE A 470 -4.87 16.09 28.07
N LEU A 471 -3.68 16.44 27.57
CA LEU A 471 -2.42 15.91 28.05
C LEU A 471 -2.11 16.47 29.43
N GLY A 472 -1.89 15.57 30.38
CA GLY A 472 -1.53 15.89 31.76
C GLY A 472 -0.22 15.23 32.19
N PRO A 473 0.09 15.26 33.49
CA PRO A 473 1.30 14.69 34.05
C PRO A 473 1.30 13.15 34.12
N GLU A 474 0.15 12.50 33.88
CA GLU A 474 -0.02 11.06 34.01
C GLU A 474 0.05 10.33 32.66
N ILE A 475 0.68 9.16 32.65
CA ILE A 475 0.71 8.27 31.49
C ILE A 475 -0.54 7.41 31.46
N SER A 476 -1.31 7.52 30.37
CA SER A 476 -2.32 6.51 30.02
C SER A 476 -1.64 5.27 29.42
N ALA A 477 -1.64 4.18 30.18
CA ALA A 477 -1.07 2.90 29.74
C ALA A 477 -1.83 2.35 28.52
N GLY A 478 -1.11 1.89 27.50
CA GLY A 478 -1.68 1.22 26.34
C GLY A 478 -2.32 2.15 25.31
N GLN A 479 -2.18 3.47 25.45
CA GLN A 479 -2.95 4.45 24.68
C GLN A 479 -2.08 5.57 24.07
N PRO A 480 -1.07 5.26 23.23
CA PRO A 480 -0.41 6.30 22.44
C PRO A 480 -1.40 6.90 21.43
N TRP A 481 -1.33 8.22 21.21
CA TRP A 481 -2.19 8.92 20.25
C TRP A 481 -1.59 10.20 19.68
N LEU A 482 -0.72 10.90 20.42
CA LEU A 482 -0.09 12.15 20.00
C LEU A 482 1.33 11.91 19.51
N HIS A 483 1.59 12.15 18.22
CA HIS A 483 2.95 12.06 17.69
C HIS A 483 3.82 13.21 18.18
N ALA A 484 5.07 12.91 18.54
CA ALA A 484 6.07 13.92 18.81
C ALA A 484 6.44 14.67 17.52
N ILE A 485 6.72 15.96 17.66
CA ILE A 485 7.25 16.80 16.58
C ILE A 485 8.75 16.55 16.50
N ASP A 486 9.22 16.02 15.37
CA ASP A 486 10.61 15.61 15.24
C ASP A 486 11.55 16.81 15.13
N PHE A 487 12.79 16.67 15.59
CA PHE A 487 13.87 17.66 15.40
C PHE A 487 15.22 16.98 15.61
N PRO A 488 16.33 17.54 15.09
CA PRO A 488 17.66 16.97 15.28
C PRO A 488 18.06 16.90 16.76
N THR A 489 18.50 15.73 17.23
CA THR A 489 19.05 15.55 18.59
C THR A 489 20.58 15.55 18.60
N CYS A 490 21.18 15.56 19.78
CA CYS A 490 22.63 15.58 19.92
C CYS A 490 23.21 14.20 20.24
N ARG A 491 23.96 13.62 19.29
CA ARG A 491 25.27 12.98 19.55
C ARG A 491 26.07 12.70 18.25
N GLY A 492 27.38 12.99 18.27
CA GLY A 492 28.40 12.31 17.44
C GLY A 492 28.28 12.37 15.90
N VAL A 493 28.27 13.57 15.30
CA VAL A 493 28.57 13.88 13.88
C VAL A 493 27.58 13.42 12.79
N ASP A 494 26.48 12.69 13.08
CA ASP A 494 25.41 12.53 12.08
C ASP A 494 24.27 13.56 12.30
N PRO A 495 24.20 14.66 11.52
CA PRO A 495 23.09 15.63 11.59
C PRO A 495 21.72 15.04 11.20
N ARG A 496 21.65 13.75 10.85
CA ARG A 496 20.42 13.04 10.51
C ARG A 496 19.72 12.39 11.71
N GLU A 497 20.37 12.27 12.87
CA GLU A 497 19.72 11.70 14.06
C GLU A 497 18.63 12.66 14.56
N LYS A 498 17.38 12.19 14.59
CA LYS A 498 16.23 12.97 15.02
C LYS A 498 15.65 12.42 16.32
N LEU A 499 14.86 13.24 17.00
CA LEU A 499 14.19 12.92 18.27
C LEU A 499 13.47 11.58 18.27
N LYS A 500 12.80 11.24 17.16
CA LYS A 500 12.04 10.00 17.00
C LYS A 500 12.89 8.79 16.56
N ASP A 501 14.21 8.92 16.45
CA ASP A 501 15.06 7.77 16.13
C ASP A 501 14.89 6.69 17.20
N ARG A 502 14.45 5.50 16.76
CA ARG A 502 14.15 4.34 17.60
C ARG A 502 15.39 3.51 17.89
N SER A 503 16.52 3.81 17.24
CA SER A 503 17.75 3.03 17.31
C SER A 503 18.32 2.91 18.73
N ASP A 504 18.07 3.90 19.59
CA ASP A 504 18.57 3.92 20.96
C ASP A 504 17.61 3.28 21.98
N GLY A 505 16.36 3.01 21.62
CA GLY A 505 15.34 2.38 22.47
C GLY A 505 14.95 3.18 23.72
N ARG A 506 15.34 4.45 23.84
CA ARG A 506 15.14 5.27 25.05
C ARG A 506 13.89 6.14 24.97
N SER A 507 13.23 6.32 26.10
CA SER A 507 12.22 7.37 26.27
C SER A 507 12.92 8.73 26.38
N LYS A 508 12.35 9.78 25.78
CA LYS A 508 12.94 11.12 25.78
C LYS A 508 12.14 12.05 26.70
N LEU A 509 12.82 12.71 27.63
CA LEU A 509 12.28 13.82 28.40
C LEU A 509 12.74 15.12 27.73
N VAL A 510 11.85 15.76 26.98
CA VAL A 510 12.13 16.99 26.24
C VAL A 510 11.74 18.20 27.09
N LEU A 511 12.68 19.12 27.30
CA LEU A 511 12.47 20.39 27.98
C LEU A 511 12.54 21.53 26.97
N ILE A 512 11.46 22.28 26.82
CA ILE A 512 11.40 23.49 25.99
C ILE A 512 11.47 24.71 26.89
N PHE A 513 12.53 25.51 26.74
CA PHE A 513 12.74 26.74 27.52
C PHE A 513 12.28 27.97 26.77
N ARG A 514 11.70 28.93 27.50
CA ARG A 514 11.48 30.30 27.02
C ARG A 514 12.74 31.15 27.19
N ASP A 515 12.89 32.19 26.38
CA ASP A 515 14.00 33.14 26.44
C ASP A 515 14.20 33.74 27.84
N GLY A 516 15.48 33.84 28.23
CA GLY A 516 15.91 34.48 29.48
C GLY A 516 15.61 33.70 30.77
N ILE A 517 15.19 32.44 30.68
CA ILE A 517 14.90 31.60 31.85
C ILE A 517 16.15 30.82 32.29
N ARG A 518 16.45 30.82 33.60
CA ARG A 518 17.59 30.07 34.18
C ARG A 518 17.34 28.56 34.19
N THR A 519 18.39 27.78 33.94
CA THR A 519 18.38 26.31 33.81
C THR A 519 18.39 25.54 35.13
N GLN A 520 17.97 26.13 36.25
CA GLN A 520 17.98 25.47 37.56
C GLN A 520 17.29 24.09 37.53
N ARG A 521 16.23 23.95 36.71
CA ARG A 521 15.54 22.69 36.51
C ARG A 521 16.40 21.65 35.76
N LEU A 522 17.14 22.05 34.74
CA LEU A 522 18.05 21.17 34.02
C LEU A 522 19.16 20.66 34.95
N ASP A 523 19.69 21.52 35.82
CA ASP A 523 20.70 21.14 36.80
C ASP A 523 20.15 20.09 37.79
N GLN A 524 18.92 20.27 38.27
CA GLN A 524 18.23 19.30 39.13
C GLN A 524 18.07 17.94 38.43
N LEU A 525 17.65 17.92 37.16
CA LEU A 525 17.51 16.67 36.41
C LEU A 525 18.86 16.03 36.11
N THR A 526 19.89 16.85 35.87
CA THR A 526 21.26 16.37 35.62
C THR A 526 21.85 15.67 36.84
N GLN A 527 21.56 16.15 38.06
CA GLN A 527 21.93 15.45 39.31
C GLN A 527 21.33 14.05 39.42
N HIS A 528 20.18 13.80 38.78
CA HIS A 528 19.51 12.50 38.73
C HIS A 528 19.60 11.79 37.37
N ALA A 529 20.45 12.29 36.45
CA ALA A 529 20.53 11.77 35.08
C ALA A 529 20.86 10.27 35.02
N ARG A 530 21.70 9.76 35.94
CA ARG A 530 22.03 8.33 36.01
C ARG A 530 20.81 7.46 36.32
N ALA A 531 19.94 7.91 37.21
CA ALA A 531 18.73 7.14 37.55
C ALA A 531 17.73 7.13 36.38
N ILE A 532 17.58 8.27 35.70
CA ILE A 532 16.77 8.40 34.49
C ILE A 532 17.33 7.50 33.36
N GLU A 533 18.65 7.49 33.17
CA GLU A 533 19.31 6.66 32.17
C GLU A 533 19.17 5.15 32.47
N GLN A 534 19.30 4.75 33.73
CA GLN A 534 19.08 3.36 34.16
C GLN A 534 17.63 2.90 33.96
N ALA A 535 16.66 3.81 34.08
CA ALA A 535 15.27 3.53 33.75
C ALA A 535 15.02 3.43 32.23
N GLY A 536 16.00 3.77 31.39
CA GLY A 536 15.86 3.81 29.92
C GLY A 536 15.42 5.17 29.38
N GLY A 537 15.74 6.26 30.08
CA GLY A 537 15.41 7.63 29.72
C GLY A 537 16.60 8.45 29.20
N MET A 538 16.31 9.49 28.43
CA MET A 538 17.28 10.49 27.98
C MET A 538 16.70 11.89 28.14
N ILE A 539 17.48 12.82 28.71
CA ILE A 539 17.09 14.21 28.86
C ILE A 539 17.50 14.96 27.61
N VAL A 540 16.57 15.72 27.00
CA VAL A 540 16.80 16.56 25.83
C VAL A 540 16.37 17.98 26.17
N ALA A 541 17.30 18.90 26.27
CA ALA A 541 17.04 20.31 26.57
C ALA A 541 17.13 21.15 25.29
N VAL A 542 16.04 21.82 24.92
CA VAL A 542 15.95 22.74 23.78
C VAL A 542 16.09 24.16 24.31
N MET A 543 17.19 24.82 23.97
CA MET A 543 17.58 26.12 24.51
C MET A 543 17.66 27.17 23.40
N PRO A 544 17.19 28.41 23.64
CA PRO A 544 17.08 29.42 22.59
C PRO A 544 18.41 30.01 22.11
N SER A 545 19.46 30.01 22.94
CA SER A 545 20.78 30.53 22.57
C SER A 545 21.86 29.78 23.33
N PRO A 546 23.07 29.61 22.76
CA PRO A 546 24.26 29.25 23.53
C PRO A 546 24.57 30.35 24.55
N SER A 547 24.86 29.96 25.79
CA SER A 547 25.33 30.83 26.87
C SER A 547 26.55 30.18 27.53
N GLU A 548 27.44 30.99 28.10
CA GLU A 548 28.67 30.51 28.75
C GLU A 548 28.41 29.73 30.06
N GLU A 549 27.18 29.78 30.60
CA GLU A 549 26.81 29.13 31.88
C GLU A 549 26.34 27.67 31.74
N PHE A 550 26.27 27.11 30.52
CA PHE A 550 25.72 25.78 30.32
C PHE A 550 26.76 24.65 30.54
N PRO A 551 26.34 23.53 31.16
CA PRO A 551 27.21 22.38 31.31
C PRO A 551 27.64 21.85 29.93
N SER A 552 28.94 21.61 29.76
CA SER A 552 29.46 20.91 28.58
C SER A 552 28.78 19.54 28.44
N PRO A 553 28.44 19.09 27.23
CA PRO A 553 27.82 17.79 27.01
C PRO A 553 28.61 16.69 27.73
N SER A 554 27.93 15.81 28.46
CA SER A 554 28.60 14.66 29.09
C SER A 554 29.17 13.73 28.04
N GLU A 555 30.20 12.94 28.38
CA GLU A 555 30.69 11.87 27.49
C GLU A 555 29.58 10.88 27.12
N SER A 556 28.54 10.74 27.96
CA SER A 556 27.34 9.94 27.73
C SER A 556 26.26 10.61 26.85
N GLY A 557 26.45 11.87 26.44
CA GLY A 557 25.47 12.63 25.64
C GLY A 557 24.13 12.88 26.34
N ASN A 558 24.10 12.77 27.67
CA ASN A 558 22.90 12.97 28.51
C ASN A 558 23.25 13.92 29.68
N PRO A 559 22.63 15.11 29.78
CA PRO A 559 21.59 15.64 28.91
C PRO A 559 22.11 15.98 27.50
N CYS A 560 21.23 15.82 26.51
CA CYS A 560 21.42 16.30 25.14
C CYS A 560 20.96 17.75 25.05
N ILE A 561 21.82 18.64 24.56
CA ILE A 561 21.56 20.09 24.49
C ILE A 561 21.40 20.52 23.05
N VAL A 562 20.19 20.89 22.66
CA VAL A 562 19.84 21.40 21.32
C VAL A 562 19.69 22.92 21.40
N PHE A 563 20.38 23.65 20.53
CA PHE A 563 20.22 25.10 20.41
C PHE A 563 19.21 25.44 19.31
N ASP A 564 18.15 26.15 19.67
CA ASP A 564 17.04 26.57 18.81
C ASP A 564 17.12 28.08 18.55
N ILE A 565 18.18 28.48 17.83
CA ILE A 565 18.55 29.89 17.59
C ILE A 565 17.44 30.64 16.82
N ASP A 566 16.78 29.95 15.88
CA ASP A 566 15.70 30.52 15.07
C ASP A 566 14.31 30.31 15.72
N HIS A 567 14.26 29.78 16.95
CA HIS A 567 13.04 29.50 17.72
C HIS A 567 12.02 28.57 17.03
N ARG A 568 12.46 27.75 16.08
CA ARG A 568 11.58 26.90 15.26
C ARG A 568 11.08 25.69 16.03
N ILE A 569 11.94 25.08 16.85
CA ILE A 569 11.58 23.95 17.71
C ILE A 569 10.58 24.43 18.77
N ALA A 570 10.90 25.53 19.45
CA ALA A 570 10.04 26.13 20.45
C ALA A 570 8.69 26.56 19.84
N ALA A 571 8.67 27.18 18.66
CA ALA A 571 7.42 27.58 17.98
C ALA A 571 6.52 26.36 17.69
N ALA A 572 7.07 25.29 17.13
CA ALA A 572 6.31 24.09 16.79
C ALA A 572 5.78 23.36 18.04
N TRP A 573 6.64 23.13 19.04
CA TRP A 573 6.24 22.44 20.28
C TRP A 573 5.28 23.26 21.15
N ASN A 574 5.33 24.58 21.05
CA ASN A 574 4.37 25.46 21.71
C ASN A 574 2.93 25.27 21.23
N LEU A 575 2.70 24.66 20.06
CA LEU A 575 1.35 24.29 19.63
C LEU A 575 0.70 23.28 20.59
N TYR A 576 1.51 22.43 21.22
CA TYR A 576 1.06 21.40 22.18
C TYR A 576 0.92 21.93 23.61
N ARG A 577 1.02 23.24 23.84
CA ARG A 577 0.92 23.79 25.20
C ARG A 577 -0.51 23.85 25.71
N ARG A 578 -1.54 23.92 24.86
CA ARG A 578 -2.97 24.15 25.24
C ARG A 578 -3.42 23.30 26.44
N THR A 579 -4.37 23.78 27.23
CA THR A 579 -4.92 23.05 28.40
C THR A 579 -6.44 23.00 28.31
N MET A 580 -7.09 22.13 29.09
CA MET A 580 -8.56 22.10 29.16
C MET A 580 -9.14 23.44 29.63
N ALA A 581 -8.41 24.18 30.47
CA ALA A 581 -8.82 25.50 30.94
C ALA A 581 -8.63 26.60 29.89
N ASN A 582 -7.60 26.48 29.04
CA ASN A 582 -7.34 27.40 27.93
C ASN A 582 -7.12 26.65 26.61
N PRO A 583 -8.22 26.22 25.95
CA PRO A 583 -8.12 25.43 24.72
C PRO A 583 -7.84 26.30 23.48
N GLY A 584 -8.08 27.61 23.52
CA GLY A 584 -8.05 28.51 22.36
C GLY A 584 -6.81 29.40 22.27
N PHE A 585 -5.97 29.42 23.31
CA PHE A 585 -5.06 30.51 23.64
C PHE A 585 -5.82 31.84 23.79
N ASP A 586 -5.73 32.47 24.96
CA ASP A 586 -6.25 33.83 25.14
C ASP A 586 -5.27 34.84 24.54
N ASP A 587 -5.73 36.03 24.16
CA ASP A 587 -4.86 37.06 23.54
C ASP A 587 -3.66 37.47 24.42
N ASN A 588 -3.75 37.22 25.74
CA ASN A 588 -2.67 37.44 26.70
C ASN A 588 -1.86 36.18 27.05
N ASP A 589 -2.15 35.02 26.43
CA ASP A 589 -1.52 33.75 26.77
C ASP A 589 -0.10 33.63 26.18
N SER A 590 0.88 33.98 27.02
CA SER A 590 2.31 33.79 26.73
C SER A 590 2.75 32.36 27.03
N PRO A 591 3.71 31.78 26.29
CA PRO A 591 4.27 30.49 26.64
C PRO A 591 4.77 30.44 28.10
N PRO A 592 4.58 29.32 28.81
CA PRO A 592 5.23 29.06 30.10
C PRO A 592 6.74 29.25 30.04
N ALA A 593 7.37 29.42 31.20
CA ALA A 593 8.83 29.52 31.28
C ALA A 593 9.52 28.22 30.83
N ILE A 594 8.94 27.09 31.22
CA ILE A 594 9.38 25.73 30.87
C ILE A 594 8.15 24.85 30.62
N ILE A 595 8.23 24.02 29.57
CA ILE A 595 7.32 22.90 29.33
C ILE A 595 8.15 21.62 29.20
N GLU A 596 7.76 20.56 29.91
CA GLU A 596 8.38 19.24 29.84
C GLU A 596 7.44 18.28 29.13
N PHE A 597 7.96 17.51 28.18
CA PHE A 597 7.23 16.45 27.49
C PHE A 597 7.95 15.12 27.68
N LEU A 598 7.22 14.09 28.08
CA LEU A 598 7.73 12.73 28.10
C LEU A 598 7.29 12.01 26.83
N ILE A 599 8.27 11.51 26.08
CA ILE A 599 8.09 10.82 24.81
C ILE A 599 8.55 9.38 24.97
N ASP A 600 7.75 8.43 24.50
CA ASP A 600 8.16 7.02 24.53
C ASP A 600 9.16 6.67 23.41
N ARG A 601 9.76 5.48 23.51
CA ARG A 601 10.71 4.95 22.51
C ARG A 601 10.12 4.68 21.12
N PHE A 602 8.82 4.92 20.93
CA PHE A 602 8.11 4.79 19.65
C PHE A 602 7.79 6.17 19.04
N GLY A 603 8.12 7.28 19.73
CA GLY A 603 7.95 8.63 19.21
C GLY A 603 6.57 9.25 19.49
N PHE A 604 5.87 8.78 20.52
CA PHE A 604 4.61 9.38 20.98
C PHE A 604 4.79 10.19 22.26
N VAL A 605 4.12 11.34 22.34
CA VAL A 605 4.03 12.16 23.55
C VAL A 605 3.06 11.50 24.53
N ARG A 606 3.51 11.27 25.76
CA ARG A 606 2.78 10.48 26.78
C ARG A 606 2.37 11.28 28.00
N ALA A 607 3.13 12.30 28.36
CA ALA A 607 2.80 13.20 29.46
C ALA A 607 3.41 14.59 29.22
N ARG A 608 2.86 15.58 29.93
CA ARG A 608 3.34 16.97 29.90
C ARG A 608 3.26 17.61 31.28
N TRP A 609 4.27 18.43 31.59
CA TRP A 609 4.28 19.33 32.74
C TRP A 609 4.55 20.77 32.30
N ARG A 610 3.96 21.73 33.00
CA ARG A 610 4.13 23.16 32.72
C ARG A 610 4.41 23.93 33.99
N SER A 611 5.43 24.80 33.92
CA SER A 611 5.87 25.64 35.04
C SER A 611 4.79 26.56 35.66
N ASP A 612 3.70 26.84 34.95
CA ASP A 612 2.61 27.72 35.37
C ASP A 612 1.38 26.99 35.96
N GLU A 613 1.37 25.65 36.01
CA GLU A 613 0.29 24.85 36.59
C GLU A 613 0.54 24.48 38.07
N THR A 614 -0.50 24.05 38.79
CA THR A 614 -0.47 23.75 40.24
C THR A 614 0.48 22.58 40.58
N GLU A 615 0.70 21.66 39.64
CA GLU A 615 1.67 20.55 39.68
C GLU A 615 2.87 20.84 38.77
N ARG A 616 3.59 21.92 39.12
CA ARG A 616 4.50 22.70 38.25
C ARG A 616 5.42 21.88 37.34
N LEU A 617 6.18 20.91 37.89
CA LEU A 617 7.16 20.14 37.14
C LEU A 617 7.30 18.75 37.75
N ALA A 618 7.64 17.74 36.95
CA ALA A 618 7.70 16.36 37.41
C ALA A 618 8.75 16.16 38.52
N SER A 619 8.42 15.40 39.57
CA SER A 619 9.45 14.94 40.49
C SER A 619 10.36 13.92 39.80
N HIS A 620 11.60 13.76 40.28
CA HIS A 620 12.50 12.74 39.70
C HIS A 620 11.90 11.33 39.82
N SER A 621 11.16 11.04 40.89
CA SER A 621 10.58 9.72 41.13
C SER A 621 9.44 9.45 40.15
N GLN A 622 8.58 10.45 39.94
CA GLN A 622 7.51 10.38 38.93
C GLN A 622 8.08 10.10 37.54
N LEU A 623 9.18 10.78 37.16
CA LEU A 623 9.84 10.54 35.87
C LEU A 623 10.41 9.13 35.76
N VAL A 624 11.12 8.64 36.77
CA VAL A 624 11.70 7.29 36.77
C VAL A 624 10.61 6.21 36.69
N ASP A 625 9.53 6.36 37.47
CA ASP A 625 8.42 5.41 37.46
C ASP A 625 7.71 5.39 36.10
N ALA A 626 7.43 6.58 35.56
CA ALA A 626 6.83 6.77 34.25
C ALA A 626 7.67 6.16 33.13
N ILE A 627 8.98 6.41 33.12
CA ILE A 627 9.90 5.87 32.11
C ILE A 627 9.99 4.34 32.22
N THR A 628 10.10 3.81 33.45
CA THR A 628 10.15 2.36 33.69
C THR A 628 8.88 1.67 33.19
N GLN A 629 7.71 2.28 33.43
CA GLN A 629 6.43 1.79 32.91
C GLN A 629 6.41 1.77 31.37
N LEU A 630 6.93 2.83 30.71
CA LEU A 630 7.00 2.87 29.25
C LEU A 630 7.92 1.79 28.70
N GLN A 631 9.05 1.49 29.34
CA GLN A 631 10.00 0.49 28.86
C GLN A 631 9.41 -0.92 28.75
N VAL A 632 8.46 -1.28 29.63
CA VAL A 632 7.78 -2.59 29.59
C VAL A 632 6.54 -2.61 28.69
N GLU A 633 6.06 -1.45 28.24
CA GLU A 633 4.88 -1.36 27.38
C GLU A 633 5.16 -1.96 26.00
N PRO A 634 4.36 -2.88 25.47
CA PRO A 634 4.59 -3.45 24.14
C PRO A 634 4.46 -2.38 23.04
N GLU A 635 5.02 -2.64 21.86
CA GLU A 635 4.80 -1.77 20.70
C GLU A 635 3.32 -1.78 20.32
N ILE A 636 2.68 -0.61 20.41
CA ILE A 636 1.28 -0.42 20.03
C ILE A 636 1.27 0.32 18.70
N ASN A 637 1.13 -0.45 17.64
CA ASN A 637 1.08 0.06 16.28
C ASN A 637 -0.33 0.62 15.99
N LYS A 638 -0.64 1.80 16.54
CA LYS A 638 -1.84 2.55 16.15
C LYS A 638 -1.51 3.37 14.92
N ARG A 639 -2.27 3.15 13.83
CA ARG A 639 -2.22 4.04 12.67
C ARG A 639 -2.66 5.44 13.11
N GLY A 640 -1.74 6.39 13.07
CA GLY A 640 -2.01 7.79 13.38
C GLY A 640 -2.54 8.54 12.17
N VAL A 641 -2.92 9.81 12.35
CA VAL A 641 -3.41 10.67 11.26
C VAL A 641 -2.33 10.90 10.18
N HIS A 642 -1.05 10.78 10.53
CA HIS A 642 0.07 10.85 9.59
C HIS A 642 0.32 9.55 8.79
N ASP A 643 -0.40 8.46 9.09
CA ASP A 643 -0.32 7.19 8.36
C ASP A 643 -1.41 7.08 7.25
N HIS A 644 -2.22 8.12 7.04
CA HIS A 644 -3.36 8.13 6.13
C HIS A 644 -3.14 8.93 4.84
#